data_AF-A0A2U9BKQ9-F1
#
_entry.id   AF-A0A2U9BKQ9-F1
#
_cell.length_a   1.000
_cell.length_b   1.000
_cell.length_c   1.000
_cell.angle_alpha   90.00
_cell.angle_beta   90.00
_cell.angle_gamma   90.00
#
_symmetry.space_group_name_H-M   'P 1'
#
loop_
_entity.id
_entity.type
_entity.pdbx_description
1 polymer ?
#
loop_
_entity_poly.entity_id
_entity_poly.type
_entity_poly.pdbx_seq_one_letter_code
_entity_poly.pdbx_strand_id
1 'polypeptide(L)'
;MSARDALRRHKTAIQASLCGDYRLILNKVLEKDLITAREYTNLKSINQVDVEGHVVELVDKLMNKSEDTCQQFLNLLQTDEDIGTTYPELRSMQLSDARPLPEPVQECALDLLSPESKRPRKEDHYRMDSQPVGLCVIINNENFVNGEVRRGTNKDAQCLAEVFSWLRFRVLMCKDQTQDQMERTLDCFASLSDHSQPQEFDVKEWLGAGFGDPQQAPRHGDAFICCILSHGARGVVFGTDWKPLAINQITRTFKTTDQSALVGKPKVFLIQACQGGTLQRGVFLKDLESDDAFIPEAADILVAIATVKDHASVRHRIDGTWFVQSVCQQLKEGCPRREDIITILHRVNDDVSKKEGSGQPGAVKQMPEAYLPNMTDVPQEDETSAGAVAGIGGPGPGEDPKASDEAIAFMSSIEPAGMLKCVFPDSLVTASECGRELGKFSVTVEFACRLQQPCILLHAQSQGVIDDAPCGTTVTAYLSTNLEVLEEDYREYVKLEGHGLEKRCHMVQHKGKLVINKVTTVGEEVTKESVSYPTSVLRGLVTEGSILLLMRLINLRKKVPEHMTFISFDQRLNMIQTTFSELGLKQLDVGGETVEVFGMERTVHSVEDSPTTWQCYFLDDGHLASRVQVGSPVTMRLLRLPSQPEQGFEKIPLVWEDDMQMHSQFLDRKDELKADHTSYLKQNPDIRALISDFLQFLLLRKPDDVFQFARDYFLPFASHRPPESTLKASSL
;
A
#
# COMPACT_ATOMS: atom_id res chain seq x y z
N MET A 1 38.11 -8.52 -22.87
CA MET A 1 36.69 -8.92 -22.77
C MET A 1 36.65 -10.43 -22.69
N SER A 2 35.69 -10.98 -21.95
CA SER A 2 35.44 -12.42 -22.00
C SER A 2 34.69 -12.79 -23.31
N ALA A 3 34.79 -14.03 -23.75
CA ALA A 3 34.01 -14.55 -24.88
C ALA A 3 32.52 -14.53 -24.55
N ARG A 4 32.15 -14.79 -23.29
CA ARG A 4 30.77 -14.68 -22.80
C ARG A 4 30.24 -13.25 -22.88
N ASP A 5 31.05 -12.22 -22.59
CA ASP A 5 30.66 -10.81 -22.77
C ASP A 5 30.50 -10.43 -24.24
N ALA A 6 31.37 -10.95 -25.10
CA ALA A 6 31.28 -10.74 -26.55
C ALA A 6 30.01 -11.39 -27.13
N LEU A 7 29.70 -12.63 -26.71
CA LEU A 7 28.50 -13.36 -27.07
C LEU A 7 27.24 -12.67 -26.51
N ARG A 8 27.27 -12.19 -25.26
CA ARG A 8 26.18 -11.41 -24.63
C ARG A 8 25.89 -10.10 -25.38
N ARG A 9 26.93 -9.35 -25.76
CA ARG A 9 26.76 -8.06 -26.46
C ARG A 9 26.16 -8.23 -27.87
N HIS A 10 26.49 -9.32 -28.55
CA HIS A 10 26.01 -9.59 -29.91
C HIS A 10 24.84 -10.60 -29.93
N LYS A 11 24.29 -10.98 -28.77
CA LYS A 11 23.28 -12.04 -28.60
C LYS A 11 22.13 -11.91 -29.60
N THR A 12 21.47 -10.76 -29.64
CA THR A 12 20.32 -10.49 -30.52
C THR A 12 20.69 -10.59 -32.01
N ALA A 13 21.87 -10.10 -32.40
CA ALA A 13 22.33 -10.15 -33.79
C ALA A 13 22.70 -11.58 -34.24
N ILE A 14 23.32 -12.35 -33.35
CA ILE A 14 23.63 -13.77 -33.57
C ILE A 14 22.35 -14.59 -33.65
N GLN A 15 21.39 -14.38 -32.74
CA GLN A 15 20.09 -15.06 -32.75
C GLN A 15 19.33 -14.76 -34.06
N ALA A 16 19.15 -13.49 -34.42
CA ALA A 16 18.47 -13.11 -35.66
C ALA A 16 19.13 -13.70 -36.92
N SER A 17 20.47 -13.80 -36.96
CA SER A 17 21.20 -14.40 -38.09
C SER A 17 21.00 -15.91 -38.18
N LEU A 18 21.06 -16.62 -37.05
CA LEU A 18 20.98 -18.08 -36.99
C LEU A 18 19.56 -18.64 -37.24
N CYS A 19 18.52 -17.82 -37.09
CA CYS A 19 17.13 -18.18 -37.44
C CYS A 19 16.95 -18.60 -38.91
N GLY A 20 17.89 -18.28 -39.81
CA GLY A 20 17.82 -18.69 -41.22
C GLY A 20 17.90 -20.20 -41.47
N ASP A 21 18.66 -20.95 -40.65
CA ASP A 21 18.66 -22.43 -40.65
C ASP A 21 19.20 -22.98 -39.32
N TYR A 22 18.38 -22.90 -38.27
CA TYR A 22 18.77 -23.34 -36.94
C TYR A 22 19.29 -24.79 -36.88
N ARG A 23 18.96 -25.65 -37.86
CA ARG A 23 19.39 -27.06 -37.90
C ARG A 23 20.85 -27.20 -38.30
N LEU A 24 21.34 -26.37 -39.22
CA LEU A 24 22.75 -26.34 -39.58
C LEU A 24 23.61 -26.03 -38.35
N ILE A 25 23.30 -24.95 -37.62
CA ILE A 25 24.07 -24.58 -36.44
C ILE A 25 23.90 -25.60 -35.31
N LEU A 26 22.68 -26.11 -35.06
CA LEU A 26 22.42 -27.13 -34.03
C LEU A 26 23.19 -28.44 -34.28
N ASN A 27 23.39 -28.84 -35.54
CA ASN A 27 24.24 -29.99 -35.90
C ASN A 27 25.73 -29.66 -35.69
N LYS A 28 26.20 -28.49 -36.12
CA LYS A 28 27.61 -28.07 -35.98
C LYS A 28 28.07 -27.95 -34.53
N VAL A 29 27.21 -27.45 -33.62
CA VAL A 29 27.55 -27.37 -32.18
C VAL A 29 27.60 -28.74 -31.50
N LEU A 30 26.88 -29.74 -32.01
CA LEU A 30 26.99 -31.13 -31.56
C LEU A 30 28.26 -31.79 -32.14
N GLU A 31 28.58 -31.55 -33.41
CA GLU A 31 29.80 -32.06 -34.06
C GLU A 31 31.09 -31.56 -33.40
N LYS A 32 31.04 -30.37 -32.78
CA LYS A 32 32.16 -29.77 -32.02
C LYS A 32 32.09 -30.02 -30.50
N ASP A 33 31.23 -30.93 -30.03
CA ASP A 33 31.03 -31.26 -28.61
C ASP A 33 30.69 -30.05 -27.69
N LEU A 34 30.16 -28.96 -28.26
CA LEU A 34 29.75 -27.75 -27.49
C LEU A 34 28.44 -27.99 -26.74
N ILE A 35 27.62 -28.93 -27.20
CA ILE A 35 26.43 -29.45 -26.52
C ILE A 35 26.45 -30.98 -26.51
N THR A 36 25.84 -31.59 -25.51
CA THR A 36 25.70 -33.05 -25.40
C THR A 36 24.56 -33.59 -26.28
N ALA A 37 24.59 -34.89 -26.60
CA ALA A 37 23.52 -35.57 -27.34
C ALA A 37 22.14 -35.47 -26.65
N ARG A 38 22.10 -35.39 -25.31
CA ARG A 38 20.86 -35.15 -24.55
C ARG A 38 20.34 -33.73 -24.75
N GLU A 39 21.23 -32.73 -24.69
CA GLU A 39 20.87 -31.32 -24.94
C GLU A 39 20.41 -31.12 -26.39
N TYR A 40 21.07 -31.73 -27.37
CA TYR A 40 20.63 -31.74 -28.78
C TYR A 40 19.23 -32.34 -28.93
N THR A 41 18.94 -33.46 -28.26
CA THR A 41 17.62 -34.11 -28.33
C THR A 41 16.53 -33.22 -27.70
N ASN A 42 16.82 -32.58 -26.57
CA ASN A 42 15.91 -31.62 -25.94
C ASN A 42 15.64 -30.42 -26.86
N LEU A 43 16.70 -29.80 -27.41
CA LEU A 43 16.60 -28.67 -28.35
C LEU A 43 15.82 -29.05 -29.62
N LYS A 44 15.95 -30.29 -30.10
CA LYS A 44 15.22 -30.82 -31.27
C LYS A 44 13.77 -31.20 -30.96
N SER A 45 13.38 -31.29 -29.70
CA SER A 45 12.01 -31.65 -29.27
C SER A 45 11.09 -30.45 -29.07
N ILE A 46 11.61 -29.22 -29.17
CA ILE A 46 10.84 -27.99 -29.20
C ILE A 46 9.93 -28.01 -30.45
N ASN A 47 8.70 -27.50 -30.33
CA ASN A 47 7.68 -27.60 -31.38
C ASN A 47 8.18 -27.03 -32.72
N GLN A 48 8.00 -27.78 -33.82
CA GLN A 48 8.56 -27.49 -35.15
C GLN A 48 8.09 -26.17 -35.81
N VAL A 49 7.23 -25.40 -35.15
CA VAL A 49 6.60 -24.17 -35.67
C VAL A 49 7.38 -22.92 -35.26
N ASP A 50 8.15 -22.96 -34.17
CA ASP A 50 8.90 -21.80 -33.65
C ASP A 50 10.42 -21.99 -33.86
N VAL A 51 10.92 -21.48 -34.97
CA VAL A 51 12.37 -21.50 -35.31
C VAL A 51 13.18 -20.55 -34.41
N GLU A 52 12.58 -19.46 -33.94
CA GLU A 52 13.26 -18.44 -33.15
C GLU A 52 13.53 -18.95 -31.73
N GLY A 53 12.54 -19.58 -31.08
CA GLY A 53 12.69 -20.23 -29.78
C GLY A 53 13.79 -21.29 -29.73
N HIS A 54 13.98 -22.07 -30.81
CA HIS A 54 15.08 -23.03 -30.91
C HIS A 54 16.46 -22.35 -30.89
N VAL A 55 16.61 -21.22 -31.59
CA VAL A 55 17.87 -20.47 -31.65
C VAL A 55 18.14 -19.73 -30.35
N VAL A 56 17.10 -19.17 -29.73
CA VAL A 56 17.20 -18.50 -28.44
C VAL A 56 17.71 -19.45 -27.37
N GLU A 57 17.03 -20.59 -27.19
CA GLU A 57 17.39 -21.62 -26.20
C GLU A 57 18.78 -22.23 -26.48
N LEU A 58 19.19 -22.37 -27.74
CA LEU A 58 20.54 -22.82 -28.10
C LEU A 58 21.62 -21.82 -27.67
N VAL A 59 21.46 -20.53 -28.01
CA VAL A 59 22.45 -19.49 -27.69
C VAL A 59 22.54 -19.28 -26.18
N ASP A 60 21.42 -19.26 -25.46
CA ASP A 60 21.42 -19.14 -24.00
C ASP A 60 22.05 -20.36 -23.31
N LYS A 61 21.81 -21.57 -23.82
CA LYS A 61 22.47 -22.79 -23.30
C LYS A 61 23.99 -22.76 -23.49
N LEU A 62 24.48 -22.18 -24.59
CA LEU A 62 25.90 -22.00 -24.84
C LEU A 62 26.51 -20.89 -23.96
N MET A 63 25.80 -19.77 -23.75
CA MET A 63 26.24 -18.69 -22.85
C MET A 63 26.38 -19.15 -21.38
N ASN A 64 25.55 -20.10 -20.96
CA ASN A 64 25.56 -20.69 -19.62
C ASN A 64 26.60 -21.82 -19.44
N LYS A 65 27.30 -22.25 -20.49
CA LYS A 65 28.45 -23.17 -20.41
C LYS A 65 29.76 -22.42 -20.09
N SER A 66 30.89 -23.11 -20.14
CA SER A 66 32.20 -22.53 -19.76
C SER A 66 32.63 -21.40 -20.71
N GLU A 67 33.60 -20.62 -20.24
CA GLU A 67 34.21 -19.54 -21.03
C GLU A 67 34.87 -20.08 -22.32
N ASP A 68 35.51 -21.25 -22.23
CA ASP A 68 36.09 -21.96 -23.37
C ASP A 68 35.01 -22.41 -24.37
N THR A 69 33.84 -22.87 -23.90
CA THR A 69 32.71 -23.21 -24.78
C THR A 69 32.18 -21.97 -25.51
N CYS A 70 32.09 -20.83 -24.82
CA CYS A 70 31.70 -19.56 -25.44
C CYS A 70 32.71 -19.12 -26.51
N GLN A 71 34.01 -19.26 -26.23
CA GLN A 71 35.08 -18.92 -27.18
C GLN A 71 35.10 -19.87 -28.39
N GLN A 72 34.93 -21.16 -28.17
CA GLN A 72 34.84 -22.16 -29.25
C GLN A 72 33.60 -21.95 -30.12
N PHE A 73 32.46 -21.54 -29.53
CA PHE A 73 31.27 -21.17 -30.30
C PHE A 73 31.47 -19.92 -31.15
N LEU A 74 32.05 -18.84 -30.60
CA LEU A 74 32.37 -17.64 -31.39
C LEU A 74 33.35 -17.95 -32.53
N ASN A 75 34.36 -18.78 -32.26
CA ASN A 75 35.28 -19.25 -33.29
C ASN A 75 34.55 -20.04 -34.39
N LEU A 76 33.67 -20.98 -33.99
CA LEU A 76 32.84 -21.76 -34.93
C LEU A 76 32.02 -20.86 -35.86
N LEU A 77 31.38 -19.81 -35.33
CA LEU A 77 30.61 -18.85 -36.13
C LEU A 77 31.46 -18.05 -37.14
N GLN A 78 32.72 -17.79 -36.84
CA GLN A 78 33.62 -17.01 -37.70
C GLN A 78 34.42 -17.86 -38.70
N THR A 79 34.80 -19.10 -38.34
CA THR A 79 35.80 -19.88 -39.10
C THR A 79 35.26 -21.05 -39.90
N ASP A 80 34.06 -21.56 -39.61
CA ASP A 80 33.51 -22.70 -40.36
C ASP A 80 33.06 -22.28 -41.78
N GLU A 81 33.35 -23.11 -42.77
CA GLU A 81 33.05 -22.81 -44.16
C GLU A 81 31.55 -22.90 -44.45
N ASP A 82 30.86 -23.93 -43.96
CA ASP A 82 29.43 -24.12 -44.19
C ASP A 82 28.62 -23.01 -43.53
N ILE A 83 28.89 -22.71 -42.25
CA ILE A 83 28.27 -21.58 -41.53
C ILE A 83 28.55 -20.27 -42.27
N GLY A 84 29.78 -20.04 -42.72
CA GLY A 84 30.15 -18.82 -43.43
C GLY A 84 29.55 -18.67 -44.83
N THR A 85 29.17 -19.78 -45.49
CA THR A 85 28.40 -19.74 -46.74
C THR A 85 26.90 -19.49 -46.53
N THR A 86 26.35 -20.00 -45.43
CA THR A 86 24.91 -19.87 -45.09
C THR A 86 24.59 -18.53 -44.41
N TYR A 87 25.52 -17.99 -43.61
CA TYR A 87 25.36 -16.74 -42.85
C TYR A 87 26.55 -15.79 -43.09
N PRO A 88 26.68 -15.20 -44.29
CA PRO A 88 27.80 -14.32 -44.61
C PRO A 88 27.93 -13.13 -43.65
N GLU A 89 26.81 -12.63 -43.11
CA GLU A 89 26.76 -11.54 -42.13
C GLU A 89 27.48 -11.84 -40.81
N LEU A 90 27.63 -13.11 -40.41
CA LEU A 90 28.36 -13.48 -39.19
C LEU A 90 29.89 -13.28 -39.33
N ARG A 91 30.42 -13.30 -40.56
CA ARG A 91 31.85 -13.02 -40.82
C ARG A 91 32.20 -11.54 -40.76
N SER A 92 31.25 -10.64 -41.00
CA SER A 92 31.43 -9.18 -40.91
C SER A 92 31.24 -8.64 -39.48
N MET A 93 30.63 -9.41 -38.57
CA MET A 93 30.54 -9.05 -37.15
C MET A 93 31.91 -9.14 -36.47
N GLN A 94 32.38 -8.01 -35.90
CA GLN A 94 33.59 -7.93 -35.10
C GLN A 94 33.38 -8.55 -33.70
N LEU A 95 33.16 -9.86 -33.65
CA LEU A 95 32.92 -10.62 -32.42
C LEU A 95 34.19 -10.75 -31.54
N SER A 96 35.35 -10.39 -32.08
CA SER A 96 36.66 -10.73 -31.54
C SER A 96 37.72 -9.65 -31.83
N ASP A 97 37.60 -8.45 -31.25
CA ASP A 97 38.77 -7.57 -31.12
C ASP A 97 38.74 -6.68 -29.87
N ALA A 98 39.94 -6.40 -29.34
CA ALA A 98 40.14 -5.62 -28.12
C ALA A 98 40.83 -4.30 -28.43
N ARG A 99 40.35 -3.18 -27.84
CA ARG A 99 41.07 -1.91 -27.85
C ARG A 99 41.22 -1.33 -26.44
N PRO A 100 42.36 -0.65 -26.14
CA PRO A 100 42.68 -0.23 -24.77
C PRO A 100 42.05 1.10 -24.40
N LEU A 101 41.94 1.34 -23.09
CA LEU A 101 41.67 2.67 -22.52
C LEU A 101 42.87 3.60 -22.78
N PRO A 102 42.67 4.91 -23.03
CA PRO A 102 43.74 5.89 -22.99
C PRO A 102 44.12 6.19 -21.52
N GLU A 103 45.40 6.06 -21.18
CA GLU A 103 45.98 6.51 -19.91
C GLU A 103 46.40 8.01 -19.96
N PRO A 104 46.62 8.67 -18.81
CA PRO A 104 46.63 10.13 -18.68
C PRO A 104 48.00 10.79 -18.92
N VAL A 105 48.00 12.10 -19.17
CA VAL A 105 49.21 12.95 -19.17
C VAL A 105 48.98 14.30 -18.45
N GLN A 106 49.82 14.54 -17.43
CA GLN A 106 50.02 15.77 -16.62
C GLN A 106 50.98 16.76 -17.35
N GLU A 107 51.10 18.07 -17.11
CA GLU A 107 50.51 19.09 -16.20
C GLU A 107 50.98 20.51 -16.69
N CYS A 108 50.74 21.71 -16.13
CA CYS A 108 49.88 22.29 -15.07
C CYS A 108 49.81 23.83 -15.29
N ALA A 109 48.74 24.53 -14.88
CA ALA A 109 48.82 25.92 -14.34
C ALA A 109 47.45 26.44 -13.84
N LEU A 110 47.33 26.62 -12.51
CA LEU A 110 46.66 27.70 -11.73
C LEU A 110 45.60 28.56 -12.47
N ASP A 111 44.38 28.85 -12.01
CA ASP A 111 43.70 28.74 -10.69
C ASP A 111 42.19 29.05 -10.91
N LEU A 112 41.19 28.86 -10.02
CA LEU A 112 41.11 28.52 -8.58
C LEU A 112 39.74 27.81 -8.31
N LEU A 113 39.68 26.93 -7.32
CA LEU A 113 38.50 26.43 -6.55
C LEU A 113 37.07 26.41 -7.17
N SER A 114 36.55 25.20 -7.43
CA SER A 114 35.11 24.85 -7.31
C SER A 114 34.97 23.33 -7.06
N PRO A 115 34.21 22.85 -6.05
CA PRO A 115 34.14 21.41 -5.76
C PRO A 115 33.26 20.62 -6.75
N GLU A 116 33.65 19.36 -6.94
CA GLU A 116 33.08 18.37 -7.85
C GLU A 116 31.55 18.27 -7.88
N SER A 117 31.00 18.22 -9.10
CA SER A 117 29.60 17.90 -9.36
C SER A 117 29.31 16.42 -9.07
N LYS A 118 28.97 16.10 -7.82
CA LYS A 118 28.30 14.84 -7.49
C LYS A 118 27.00 14.76 -8.29
N ARG A 119 26.73 13.61 -8.95
CA ARG A 119 25.39 13.29 -9.44
C ARG A 119 24.42 13.42 -8.25
N PRO A 120 23.30 14.15 -8.36
CA PRO A 120 22.42 14.35 -7.22
C PRO A 120 21.82 13.01 -6.80
N ARG A 121 21.93 12.71 -5.50
CA ARG A 121 21.01 11.75 -4.89
C ARG A 121 19.61 12.34 -5.02
N LYS A 122 18.60 11.53 -5.34
CA LYS A 122 17.21 11.93 -5.07
C LYS A 122 17.12 12.16 -3.56
N GLU A 123 16.69 13.35 -3.16
CA GLU A 123 16.33 13.65 -1.78
C GLU A 123 14.90 13.14 -1.59
N ASP A 124 14.67 12.29 -0.58
CA ASP A 124 13.36 11.66 -0.35
C ASP A 124 12.31 12.62 0.27
N HIS A 125 12.63 13.91 0.39
CA HIS A 125 11.79 14.95 1.00
C HIS A 125 11.61 16.15 0.06
N TYR A 126 10.47 16.83 0.14
CA TYR A 126 10.27 18.12 -0.54
C TYR A 126 11.18 19.21 0.05
N ARG A 127 11.77 20.03 -0.82
CA ARG A 127 12.50 21.24 -0.42
C ARG A 127 11.52 22.33 0.01
N MET A 128 11.87 23.08 1.04
CA MET A 128 11.00 24.05 1.73
C MET A 128 11.84 25.27 2.19
N ASP A 129 12.65 25.80 1.27
CA ASP A 129 13.69 26.79 1.54
C ASP A 129 13.31 28.22 1.11
N SER A 130 12.26 28.37 0.30
CA SER A 130 11.75 29.65 -0.18
C SER A 130 11.31 30.59 0.95
N GLN A 131 11.38 31.91 0.69
CA GLN A 131 10.82 32.95 1.56
C GLN A 131 9.88 33.86 0.76
N PRO A 132 8.55 33.81 0.98
CA PRO A 132 7.84 32.89 1.87
C PRO A 132 7.94 31.42 1.42
N VAL A 133 7.78 30.47 2.36
CA VAL A 133 7.80 29.03 2.08
C VAL A 133 6.68 28.63 1.11
N GLY A 134 5.56 29.34 1.17
CA GLY A 134 4.42 29.10 0.31
C GLY A 134 3.32 30.13 0.52
N LEU A 135 2.19 29.93 -0.19
CA LEU A 135 0.94 30.63 0.09
C LEU A 135 0.04 29.75 0.96
N CYS A 136 -0.60 30.35 1.96
CA CYS A 136 -1.71 29.76 2.70
C CYS A 136 -2.96 30.60 2.43
N VAL A 137 -3.96 30.03 1.77
CA VAL A 137 -5.22 30.70 1.42
C VAL A 137 -6.33 30.17 2.31
N ILE A 138 -7.01 31.06 3.03
CA ILE A 138 -8.11 30.74 3.95
C ILE A 138 -9.41 31.28 3.36
N ILE A 139 -10.33 30.40 2.95
CA ILE A 139 -11.71 30.78 2.65
C ILE A 139 -12.52 30.62 3.94
N ASN A 140 -13.00 31.74 4.49
CA ASN A 140 -13.67 31.79 5.78
C ASN A 140 -15.11 32.32 5.64
N ASN A 141 -16.08 31.40 5.56
CA ASN A 141 -17.50 31.74 5.44
C ASN A 141 -18.13 31.74 6.83
N GLU A 142 -18.44 32.92 7.36
CA GLU A 142 -19.12 33.15 8.63
C GLU A 142 -20.61 33.40 8.44
N ASN A 143 -21.00 34.23 7.47
CA ASN A 143 -22.36 34.77 7.33
C ASN A 143 -23.04 34.25 6.05
N PHE A 144 -24.20 33.60 6.19
CA PHE A 144 -24.92 32.97 5.08
C PHE A 144 -26.23 33.72 4.77
N VAL A 145 -26.68 33.69 3.52
CA VAL A 145 -27.83 34.50 3.02
C VAL A 145 -29.16 34.19 3.72
N ASN A 146 -29.31 33.02 4.34
CA ASN A 146 -30.47 32.62 5.14
C ASN A 146 -30.43 33.13 6.60
N GLY A 147 -29.40 33.86 7.00
CA GLY A 147 -29.20 34.35 8.37
C GLY A 147 -28.48 33.37 9.31
N GLU A 148 -27.99 32.23 8.82
CA GLU A 148 -27.09 31.38 9.61
C GLU A 148 -25.70 32.00 9.78
N VAL A 149 -25.12 31.82 10.98
CA VAL A 149 -23.83 32.42 11.36
C VAL A 149 -22.91 31.37 12.00
N ARG A 150 -21.76 31.09 11.38
CA ARG A 150 -20.74 30.12 11.84
C ARG A 150 -19.83 30.69 12.94
N ARG A 151 -20.43 31.23 14.01
CA ARG A 151 -19.73 31.81 15.19
C ARG A 151 -18.55 30.95 15.66
N GLY A 152 -17.38 31.57 15.80
CA GLY A 152 -16.12 30.88 16.13
C GLY A 152 -15.22 30.61 14.92
N THR A 153 -15.72 30.67 13.68
CA THR A 153 -14.89 30.46 12.48
C THR A 153 -13.76 31.48 12.31
N ASN A 154 -13.96 32.73 12.77
CA ASN A 154 -12.89 33.73 12.78
C ASN A 154 -11.75 33.36 13.76
N LYS A 155 -12.04 32.60 14.84
CA LYS A 155 -11.01 32.11 15.76
C LYS A 155 -10.18 31.01 15.11
N ASP A 156 -10.83 30.12 14.34
CA ASP A 156 -10.15 29.12 13.52
C ASP A 156 -9.28 29.76 12.44
N ALA A 157 -9.80 30.74 11.70
CA ALA A 157 -9.04 31.49 10.69
C ALA A 157 -7.82 32.21 11.30
N GLN A 158 -7.97 32.80 12.49
CA GLN A 158 -6.87 33.41 13.23
C GLN A 158 -5.82 32.36 13.65
N CYS A 159 -6.23 31.23 14.26
CA CYS A 159 -5.29 30.20 14.70
C CYS A 159 -4.49 29.61 13.53
N LEU A 160 -5.14 29.36 12.38
CA LEU A 160 -4.47 28.91 11.16
C LEU A 160 -3.47 29.97 10.65
N ALA A 161 -3.85 31.25 10.66
CA ALA A 161 -2.97 32.32 10.21
C ALA A 161 -1.75 32.51 11.11
N GLU A 162 -1.91 32.43 12.44
CA GLU A 162 -0.81 32.44 13.39
C GLU A 162 0.17 31.28 13.15
N VAL A 163 -0.34 30.06 12.95
CA VAL A 163 0.48 28.86 12.71
C VAL A 163 1.21 28.91 11.38
N PHE A 164 0.50 29.18 10.28
CA PHE A 164 1.12 29.17 8.96
C PHE A 164 2.06 30.37 8.74
N SER A 165 1.78 31.52 9.35
CA SER A 165 2.72 32.65 9.39
C SER A 165 4.00 32.30 10.19
N TRP A 166 3.87 31.60 11.32
CA TRP A 166 5.02 31.08 12.07
C TRP A 166 5.84 30.05 11.26
N LEU A 167 5.17 29.21 10.46
CA LEU A 167 5.78 28.32 9.45
C LEU A 167 6.25 29.06 8.18
N ARG A 168 6.29 30.40 8.18
CA ARG A 168 6.77 31.28 7.09
C ARG A 168 5.98 31.19 5.79
N PHE A 169 4.74 30.73 5.82
CA PHE A 169 3.80 30.92 4.72
C PHE A 169 3.26 32.34 4.73
N ARG A 170 3.03 32.89 3.54
CA ARG A 170 2.27 34.14 3.38
C ARG A 170 0.78 33.80 3.42
N VAL A 171 0.08 34.27 4.46
CA VAL A 171 -1.32 33.90 4.71
C VAL A 171 -2.27 34.97 4.17
N LEU A 172 -3.23 34.53 3.36
CA LEU A 172 -4.27 35.33 2.72
C LEU A 172 -5.64 34.77 3.12
N MET A 173 -6.64 35.63 3.33
CA MET A 173 -8.00 35.24 3.67
C MET A 173 -9.01 35.90 2.74
N CYS A 174 -9.96 35.12 2.25
CA CYS A 174 -11.15 35.60 1.54
C CYS A 174 -12.36 35.32 2.44
N LYS A 175 -13.16 36.33 2.77
CA LYS A 175 -14.29 36.20 3.70
C LYS A 175 -15.63 36.10 2.97
N ASP A 176 -16.56 35.32 3.53
CA ASP A 176 -17.98 35.29 3.17
C ASP A 176 -18.29 35.13 1.66
N GLN A 177 -17.55 34.24 0.99
CA GLN A 177 -17.62 34.02 -0.46
C GLN A 177 -18.80 33.13 -0.87
N THR A 178 -19.53 33.51 -1.93
CA THR A 178 -20.49 32.63 -2.64
C THR A 178 -19.76 31.51 -3.39
N GLN A 179 -20.46 30.47 -3.85
CA GLN A 179 -19.81 29.40 -4.61
C GLN A 179 -19.10 29.91 -5.88
N ASP A 180 -19.75 30.80 -6.65
CA ASP A 180 -19.16 31.40 -7.85
C ASP A 180 -17.93 32.30 -7.53
N GLN A 181 -17.83 32.81 -6.31
CA GLN A 181 -16.67 33.57 -5.82
C GLN A 181 -15.55 32.64 -5.33
N MET A 182 -15.91 31.57 -4.61
CA MET A 182 -14.95 30.54 -4.16
C MET A 182 -14.23 29.90 -5.35
N GLU A 183 -14.97 29.52 -6.39
CA GLU A 183 -14.40 28.92 -7.60
C GLU A 183 -13.39 29.85 -8.29
N ARG A 184 -13.81 31.08 -8.64
CA ARG A 184 -12.92 32.08 -9.25
C ARG A 184 -11.72 32.45 -8.37
N THR A 185 -11.89 32.46 -7.04
CA THR A 185 -10.79 32.66 -6.09
C THR A 185 -9.78 31.53 -6.16
N LEU A 186 -10.24 30.27 -6.19
CA LEU A 186 -9.38 29.09 -6.28
C LEU A 186 -8.65 29.03 -7.62
N ASP A 187 -9.33 29.30 -8.73
CA ASP A 187 -8.73 29.32 -10.07
C ASP A 187 -7.66 30.43 -10.19
N CYS A 188 -7.93 31.61 -9.62
CA CYS A 188 -6.98 32.71 -9.52
C CYS A 188 -5.73 32.29 -8.72
N PHE A 189 -5.91 31.66 -7.56
CA PHE A 189 -4.79 31.16 -6.75
C PHE A 189 -4.06 29.95 -7.33
N ALA A 190 -4.65 29.19 -8.27
CA ALA A 190 -3.96 28.14 -9.01
C ALA A 190 -3.16 28.67 -10.21
N SER A 191 -3.58 29.80 -10.77
CA SER A 191 -3.12 30.35 -12.05
C SER A 191 -2.30 31.64 -11.92
N LEU A 192 -1.62 31.85 -10.78
CA LEU A 192 -0.80 33.06 -10.49
C LEU A 192 0.44 33.25 -11.39
N SER A 193 0.52 32.56 -12.52
CA SER A 193 1.54 32.72 -13.56
C SER A 193 1.34 33.97 -14.43
N ASP A 194 0.14 34.55 -14.46
CA ASP A 194 -0.20 35.71 -15.31
C ASP A 194 -0.66 36.95 -14.52
N HIS A 195 -0.66 38.11 -15.19
CA HIS A 195 -0.73 39.45 -14.59
C HIS A 195 -2.10 39.89 -13.99
N SER A 196 -2.99 38.96 -13.63
CA SER A 196 -4.27 39.24 -12.96
C SER A 196 -4.07 39.65 -11.49
N GLN A 197 -4.61 40.80 -11.09
CA GLN A 197 -4.50 41.28 -9.70
C GLN A 197 -5.60 40.69 -8.81
N PRO A 198 -5.32 40.26 -7.56
CA PRO A 198 -6.34 39.73 -6.63
C PRO A 198 -7.36 40.75 -6.10
N GLN A 199 -7.45 41.94 -6.69
CA GLN A 199 -8.28 43.04 -6.17
C GLN A 199 -9.80 42.79 -6.30
N GLU A 200 -10.22 41.74 -7.00
CA GLU A 200 -11.64 41.45 -7.27
C GLU A 200 -12.37 40.70 -6.13
N PHE A 201 -11.66 40.12 -5.15
CA PHE A 201 -12.22 39.13 -4.20
C PHE A 201 -12.18 39.52 -2.70
N ASP A 202 -11.89 40.79 -2.36
CA ASP A 202 -11.66 41.27 -0.97
C ASP A 202 -10.67 40.41 -0.17
N VAL A 203 -9.56 40.06 -0.82
CA VAL A 203 -8.47 39.28 -0.20
C VAL A 203 -7.77 40.13 0.85
N LYS A 204 -7.68 39.64 2.09
CA LYS A 204 -6.88 40.23 3.16
C LYS A 204 -5.62 39.42 3.45
N GLU A 205 -4.53 40.07 3.82
CA GLU A 205 -3.27 39.46 4.23
C GLU A 205 -3.09 39.48 5.76
N TRP A 206 -2.52 38.42 6.33
CA TRP A 206 -2.19 38.38 7.76
C TRP A 206 -0.94 39.21 8.07
N LEU A 207 -1.10 40.26 8.88
CA LEU A 207 -0.05 41.21 9.26
C LEU A 207 0.45 41.00 10.70
N GLY A 208 0.36 39.76 11.22
CA GLY A 208 0.86 39.37 12.55
C GLY A 208 -0.09 39.65 13.72
N ALA A 209 -0.86 40.74 13.68
CA ALA A 209 -1.86 41.09 14.69
C ALA A 209 -3.32 41.05 14.19
N GLY A 210 -3.52 40.79 12.89
CA GLY A 210 -4.82 40.83 12.24
C GLY A 210 -4.71 40.76 10.72
N PHE A 211 -5.86 40.74 10.05
CA PHE A 211 -5.97 40.75 8.59
C PHE A 211 -6.13 42.19 8.06
N GLY A 212 -5.28 42.59 7.12
CA GLY A 212 -5.29 43.90 6.46
C GLY A 212 -5.16 43.78 4.94
N ASP A 213 -5.00 44.89 4.22
CA ASP A 213 -4.92 44.84 2.75
C ASP A 213 -3.53 44.35 2.27
N PRO A 214 -3.45 43.49 1.22
CA PRO A 214 -2.19 42.93 0.76
C PRO A 214 -1.28 43.99 0.14
N GLN A 215 -0.01 44.05 0.57
CA GLN A 215 0.93 45.08 0.10
C GLN A 215 1.60 44.72 -1.24
N GLN A 216 1.59 43.45 -1.65
CA GLN A 216 2.26 42.94 -2.84
C GLN A 216 1.41 41.85 -3.52
N ALA A 217 1.59 41.63 -4.83
CA ALA A 217 0.94 40.51 -5.51
C ALA A 217 1.36 39.15 -4.90
N PRO A 218 0.45 38.17 -4.73
CA PRO A 218 0.79 36.83 -4.27
C PRO A 218 1.64 36.09 -5.30
N ARG A 219 2.52 35.22 -4.83
CA ARG A 219 3.37 34.35 -5.64
C ARG A 219 3.55 33.02 -4.90
N HIS A 220 3.60 31.92 -5.62
CA HIS A 220 3.88 30.61 -5.02
C HIS A 220 5.34 30.51 -4.54
N GLY A 221 5.52 29.88 -3.37
CA GLY A 221 6.82 29.41 -2.89
C GLY A 221 7.02 27.93 -3.27
N ASP A 222 7.54 27.15 -2.34
CA ASP A 222 7.77 25.71 -2.48
C ASP A 222 6.53 24.87 -2.14
N ALA A 223 5.56 25.44 -1.42
CA ALA A 223 4.31 24.78 -1.06
C ALA A 223 3.07 25.65 -1.24
N PHE A 224 1.91 24.99 -1.26
CA PHE A 224 0.60 25.63 -1.26
C PHE A 224 -0.30 25.02 -0.18
N ILE A 225 -1.04 25.86 0.55
CA ILE A 225 -2.01 25.42 1.56
C ILE A 225 -3.33 26.13 1.30
N CYS A 226 -4.43 25.38 1.30
CA CYS A 226 -5.79 25.92 1.19
C CYS A 226 -6.63 25.44 2.36
N CYS A 227 -7.12 26.37 3.18
CA CYS A 227 -8.01 26.11 4.30
C CYS A 227 -9.43 26.57 3.95
N ILE A 228 -10.44 25.72 4.07
CA ILE A 228 -11.83 26.07 3.78
C ILE A 228 -12.68 25.86 5.02
N LEU A 229 -13.19 26.97 5.56
CA LEU A 229 -14.02 27.00 6.77
C LEU A 229 -15.46 27.38 6.36
N SER A 230 -16.32 26.39 6.14
CA SER A 230 -17.72 26.64 5.69
C SER A 230 -18.73 25.64 6.27
N HIS A 231 -19.99 25.76 5.86
CA HIS A 231 -20.95 24.64 5.89
C HIS A 231 -20.59 23.65 4.77
N GLY A 232 -21.10 22.42 4.85
CA GLY A 232 -20.93 21.41 3.82
C GLY A 232 -21.91 20.26 3.98
N ALA A 233 -21.86 19.38 2.98
CA ALA A 233 -22.54 18.09 2.97
C ALA A 233 -21.58 17.06 2.33
N ARG A 234 -22.03 15.82 2.15
CA ARG A 234 -21.22 14.73 1.60
C ARG A 234 -20.52 15.12 0.29
N GLY A 235 -19.19 15.24 0.32
CA GLY A 235 -18.35 15.57 -0.83
C GLY A 235 -18.34 17.05 -1.28
N VAL A 236 -19.06 17.94 -0.59
CA VAL A 236 -19.24 19.34 -0.99
C VAL A 236 -19.06 20.33 0.17
N VAL A 237 -18.59 21.53 -0.16
CA VAL A 237 -18.62 22.71 0.73
C VAL A 237 -19.61 23.72 0.16
N PHE A 238 -20.27 24.51 1.02
CA PHE A 238 -21.23 25.52 0.57
C PHE A 238 -20.59 26.91 0.48
N GLY A 239 -20.97 27.67 -0.56
CA GLY A 239 -20.82 29.12 -0.55
C GLY A 239 -21.79 29.79 0.44
N THR A 240 -21.60 31.08 0.71
CA THR A 240 -22.53 31.87 1.56
C THR A 240 -23.96 31.95 0.99
N ASP A 241 -24.12 31.68 -0.30
CA ASP A 241 -25.35 31.53 -1.07
C ASP A 241 -25.99 30.13 -1.02
N TRP A 242 -25.43 29.19 -0.23
CA TRP A 242 -25.85 27.78 -0.12
C TRP A 242 -25.75 26.96 -1.41
N LYS A 243 -25.08 27.46 -2.45
CA LYS A 243 -24.69 26.64 -3.60
C LYS A 243 -23.53 25.70 -3.22
N PRO A 244 -23.56 24.42 -3.64
CA PRO A 244 -22.49 23.46 -3.36
C PRO A 244 -21.31 23.60 -4.33
N LEU A 245 -20.09 23.52 -3.81
CA LEU A 245 -18.85 23.36 -4.57
C LEU A 245 -18.23 21.99 -4.21
N ALA A 246 -17.92 21.18 -5.21
CA ALA A 246 -17.39 19.83 -4.97
C ALA A 246 -15.93 19.86 -4.50
N ILE A 247 -15.60 19.12 -3.44
CA ILE A 247 -14.21 19.03 -2.93
C ILE A 247 -13.26 18.47 -3.99
N ASN A 248 -13.77 17.57 -4.85
CA ASN A 248 -13.01 17.03 -5.99
C ASN A 248 -12.78 18.08 -7.09
N GLN A 249 -13.64 19.10 -7.24
CA GLN A 249 -13.43 20.21 -8.18
C GLN A 249 -12.34 21.15 -7.64
N ILE A 250 -12.44 21.52 -6.35
CA ILE A 250 -11.45 22.34 -5.63
C ILE A 250 -10.04 21.74 -5.74
N THR A 251 -9.89 20.44 -5.52
CA THR A 251 -8.57 19.77 -5.62
C THR A 251 -8.10 19.58 -7.07
N ARG A 252 -9.02 19.46 -8.05
CA ARG A 252 -8.68 19.44 -9.48
C ARG A 252 -8.15 20.79 -9.98
N THR A 253 -8.66 21.92 -9.49
CA THR A 253 -8.18 23.27 -9.85
C THR A 253 -6.66 23.44 -9.66
N PHE A 254 -6.06 22.75 -8.66
CA PHE A 254 -4.62 22.81 -8.39
C PHE A 254 -3.82 21.65 -8.97
N LYS A 255 -4.40 20.87 -9.88
CA LYS A 255 -3.66 19.90 -10.71
C LYS A 255 -2.67 20.62 -11.60
N THR A 256 -1.51 20.00 -11.76
CA THR A 256 -0.40 20.57 -12.52
C THR A 256 -0.41 20.10 -13.96
N THR A 257 -0.66 21.05 -14.86
CA THR A 257 -0.16 20.99 -16.22
C THR A 257 1.33 21.39 -16.24
N ASP A 258 2.05 21.10 -17.33
CA ASP A 258 3.48 21.42 -17.51
C ASP A 258 3.82 22.93 -17.42
N GLN A 259 2.80 23.79 -17.28
CA GLN A 259 2.93 25.24 -17.20
C GLN A 259 2.64 25.81 -15.79
N SER A 260 2.25 24.97 -14.82
CA SER A 260 1.89 25.41 -13.46
C SER A 260 3.12 25.66 -12.58
N ALA A 261 3.16 26.78 -11.86
CA ALA A 261 4.19 27.10 -10.87
C ALA A 261 4.23 26.17 -9.63
N LEU A 262 3.27 25.23 -9.55
CA LEU A 262 3.10 24.25 -8.48
C LEU A 262 3.43 22.80 -8.90
N VAL A 263 4.11 22.57 -10.03
CA VAL A 263 4.60 21.23 -10.43
C VAL A 263 5.66 20.75 -9.42
N GLY A 264 5.54 19.52 -8.91
CA GLY A 264 6.52 18.92 -7.99
C GLY A 264 6.56 19.54 -6.60
N LYS A 265 5.44 20.12 -6.14
CA LYS A 265 5.34 20.93 -4.92
C LYS A 265 4.11 20.55 -4.09
N PRO A 266 4.24 20.35 -2.76
CA PRO A 266 3.14 19.92 -1.91
C PRO A 266 1.99 20.94 -1.87
N LYS A 267 0.76 20.46 -2.12
CA LYS A 267 -0.50 21.18 -1.98
C LYS A 267 -1.35 20.53 -0.88
N VAL A 268 -1.60 21.24 0.21
CA VAL A 268 -2.35 20.72 1.36
C VAL A 268 -3.71 21.40 1.48
N PHE A 269 -4.78 20.63 1.52
CA PHE A 269 -6.16 21.12 1.67
C PHE A 269 -6.71 20.75 3.05
N LEU A 270 -7.06 21.76 3.86
CA LEU A 270 -7.63 21.60 5.21
C LEU A 270 -9.09 22.05 5.19
N ILE A 271 -10.03 21.10 5.20
CA ILE A 271 -11.45 21.36 4.95
C ILE A 271 -12.28 21.17 6.23
N GLN A 272 -12.69 22.29 6.82
CA GLN A 272 -13.57 22.34 7.99
C GLN A 272 -15.01 22.62 7.57
N ALA A 273 -15.68 21.55 7.13
CA ALA A 273 -17.10 21.51 6.83
C ALA A 273 -17.71 20.16 7.27
N CYS A 274 -19.01 20.13 7.55
CA CYS A 274 -19.73 18.86 7.79
C CYS A 274 -19.72 18.00 6.52
N GLN A 275 -19.68 16.67 6.66
CA GLN A 275 -19.82 15.72 5.55
C GLN A 275 -21.12 14.92 5.61
N GLY A 276 -22.00 15.24 6.56
CA GLY A 276 -23.41 14.86 6.62
C GLY A 276 -24.05 15.32 7.92
N GLY A 277 -25.18 14.70 8.28
CA GLY A 277 -26.04 15.15 9.38
C GLY A 277 -26.05 14.28 10.64
N THR A 278 -25.36 13.13 10.65
CA THR A 278 -25.38 12.23 11.81
C THR A 278 -24.37 12.64 12.89
N LEU A 279 -24.71 12.39 14.15
CA LEU A 279 -23.80 12.50 15.28
C LEU A 279 -23.01 11.20 15.42
N GLN A 280 -21.68 11.30 15.49
CA GLN A 280 -20.81 10.14 15.62
C GLN A 280 -20.84 9.63 17.07
N ARG A 281 -21.04 8.32 17.24
CA ARG A 281 -21.00 7.64 18.55
C ARG A 281 -19.63 6.99 18.79
N GLY A 282 -19.21 6.96 20.05
CA GLY A 282 -17.96 6.32 20.45
C GLY A 282 -18.01 4.79 20.43
N VAL A 283 -16.90 4.18 20.05
CA VAL A 283 -16.58 2.75 20.21
C VAL A 283 -15.16 2.67 20.76
N PHE A 284 -14.90 1.76 21.71
CA PHE A 284 -13.55 1.57 22.26
C PHE A 284 -12.65 0.85 21.24
N LEU A 285 -11.43 1.36 21.06
CA LEU A 285 -10.39 0.75 20.23
C LEU A 285 -9.12 0.46 21.05
N LYS A 286 -8.36 -0.53 20.59
CA LYS A 286 -6.94 -0.72 20.92
C LYS A 286 -6.09 -0.53 19.66
N ASP A 287 -4.84 -0.17 19.89
CA ASP A 287 -3.93 0.51 18.98
C ASP A 287 -3.59 -0.26 17.69
N LEU A 288 -3.38 0.48 16.59
CA LEU A 288 -2.82 0.01 15.32
C LEU A 288 -1.83 1.05 14.78
N GLU A 289 -0.61 0.63 14.48
CA GLU A 289 0.37 1.37 13.67
C GLU A 289 0.57 0.64 12.34
N SER A 290 0.65 1.39 11.24
CA SER A 290 1.15 0.88 9.96
C SER A 290 1.53 2.02 9.02
N ASP A 291 2.81 2.16 8.70
CA ASP A 291 3.31 2.92 7.54
C ASP A 291 3.35 2.02 6.29
N ASP A 292 2.91 2.56 5.13
CA ASP A 292 3.64 2.49 3.86
C ASP A 292 2.87 3.23 2.75
N ALA A 293 3.57 3.93 1.85
CA ALA A 293 2.96 4.79 0.83
C ALA A 293 3.46 4.50 -0.60
N PHE A 294 2.55 4.57 -1.59
CA PHE A 294 2.87 4.67 -3.01
C PHE A 294 2.07 5.84 -3.63
N ILE A 295 2.74 6.68 -4.42
CA ILE A 295 2.21 7.97 -4.88
C ILE A 295 1.57 7.85 -6.28
N PRO A 296 0.31 8.29 -6.50
CA PRO A 296 -0.31 8.33 -7.83
C PRO A 296 0.05 9.58 -8.65
N GLU A 297 -0.42 9.64 -9.90
CA GLU A 297 -0.18 10.72 -10.88
C GLU A 297 -0.70 12.12 -10.45
N ALA A 298 -1.56 12.19 -9.43
CA ALA A 298 -1.89 13.43 -8.70
C ALA A 298 -0.93 13.63 -7.51
N ALA A 299 0.37 13.49 -7.78
CA ALA A 299 1.42 13.61 -6.78
C ALA A 299 1.34 14.96 -6.03
N ASP A 300 1.90 14.96 -4.82
CA ASP A 300 2.02 16.15 -3.98
C ASP A 300 0.69 16.75 -3.45
N ILE A 301 -0.49 16.16 -3.69
CA ILE A 301 -1.77 16.64 -3.10
C ILE A 301 -2.15 15.85 -1.84
N LEU A 302 -2.35 16.54 -0.72
CA LEU A 302 -2.86 16.00 0.55
C LEU A 302 -4.18 16.69 0.94
N VAL A 303 -5.21 15.92 1.29
CA VAL A 303 -6.51 16.44 1.75
C VAL A 303 -6.79 15.94 3.17
N ALA A 304 -7.09 16.85 4.10
CA ALA A 304 -7.58 16.53 5.43
C ALA A 304 -8.93 17.21 5.69
N ILE A 305 -9.96 16.41 5.99
CA ILE A 305 -11.32 16.86 6.24
C ILE A 305 -11.66 16.67 7.72
N ALA A 306 -12.35 17.65 8.30
CA ALA A 306 -12.63 17.69 9.73
C ALA A 306 -13.46 16.52 10.28
N THR A 307 -14.24 15.83 9.44
CA THR A 307 -15.09 14.71 9.86
C THR A 307 -15.25 13.71 8.71
N VAL A 308 -15.29 12.41 9.04
CA VAL A 308 -15.60 11.32 8.12
C VAL A 308 -16.96 11.48 7.45
N LYS A 309 -17.14 10.83 6.30
CA LYS A 309 -18.38 10.86 5.50
C LYS A 309 -19.65 10.62 6.31
N ASP A 310 -20.72 11.29 5.91
CA ASP A 310 -22.08 11.29 6.48
C ASP A 310 -22.24 11.91 7.89
N HIS A 311 -21.14 12.31 8.56
CA HIS A 311 -21.16 12.86 9.92
C HIS A 311 -21.00 14.39 10.00
N ALA A 312 -21.48 14.97 11.12
CA ALA A 312 -21.28 16.37 11.45
C ALA A 312 -19.89 16.65 12.05
N SER A 313 -19.41 17.89 11.98
CA SER A 313 -18.19 18.36 12.66
C SER A 313 -18.54 19.32 13.80
N VAL A 314 -17.88 19.20 14.96
CA VAL A 314 -18.18 19.97 16.16
C VAL A 314 -17.45 21.32 16.18
N ARG A 315 -18.20 22.39 16.48
CA ARG A 315 -17.71 23.77 16.58
C ARG A 315 -18.04 24.36 17.95
N HIS A 316 -17.02 24.81 18.68
CA HIS A 316 -17.24 25.66 19.84
C HIS A 316 -17.51 27.10 19.39
N ARG A 317 -18.44 27.78 20.09
CA ARG A 317 -18.93 29.12 19.68
C ARG A 317 -17.91 30.24 19.93
N ILE A 318 -16.90 29.98 20.74
CA ILE A 318 -15.88 30.95 21.19
C ILE A 318 -14.49 30.49 20.75
N ASP A 319 -14.14 29.22 20.99
CA ASP A 319 -12.76 28.72 20.85
C ASP A 319 -12.44 28.08 19.49
N GLY A 320 -13.40 28.02 18.56
CA GLY A 320 -13.22 27.42 17.23
C GLY A 320 -13.64 25.94 17.14
N THR A 321 -13.26 25.24 16.07
CA THR A 321 -13.58 23.82 15.85
C THR A 321 -12.52 22.87 16.41
N TRP A 322 -12.94 21.70 16.87
CA TRP A 322 -12.03 20.71 17.43
C TRP A 322 -10.92 20.30 16.47
N PHE A 323 -11.23 20.19 15.18
CA PHE A 323 -10.28 19.87 14.13
C PHE A 323 -9.25 20.98 13.92
N VAL A 324 -9.68 22.22 13.68
CA VAL A 324 -8.73 23.32 13.39
C VAL A 324 -7.85 23.62 14.60
N GLN A 325 -8.41 23.62 15.82
CA GLN A 325 -7.60 23.82 17.02
C GLN A 325 -6.60 22.68 17.23
N SER A 326 -7.00 21.42 16.93
CA SER A 326 -6.10 20.27 16.97
C SER A 326 -4.96 20.38 15.94
N VAL A 327 -5.29 20.66 14.67
CA VAL A 327 -4.29 20.88 13.60
C VAL A 327 -3.31 21.98 14.01
N CYS A 328 -3.80 23.10 14.53
CA CYS A 328 -2.96 24.21 14.96
C CYS A 328 -2.03 23.83 16.13
N GLN A 329 -2.51 23.01 17.08
CA GLN A 329 -1.70 22.52 18.18
C GLN A 329 -0.65 21.51 17.71
N GLN A 330 -1.06 20.46 16.98
CA GLN A 330 -0.18 19.39 16.52
C GLN A 330 0.89 19.90 15.54
N LEU A 331 0.60 20.93 14.72
CA LEU A 331 1.63 21.63 13.93
C LEU A 331 2.65 22.37 14.83
N LYS A 332 2.20 23.12 15.84
CA LYS A 332 3.10 23.83 16.78
C LYS A 332 4.00 22.88 17.57
N GLU A 333 3.51 21.69 17.92
CA GLU A 333 4.29 20.70 18.66
C GLU A 333 5.12 19.77 17.76
N GLY A 334 4.60 19.36 16.60
CA GLY A 334 5.22 18.36 15.71
C GLY A 334 6.26 18.92 14.76
N CYS A 335 6.06 20.11 14.19
CA CYS A 335 7.04 20.71 13.29
C CYS A 335 8.42 20.97 13.95
N PRO A 336 8.54 21.42 15.22
CA PRO A 336 9.83 21.51 15.91
C PRO A 336 10.51 20.16 16.14
N ARG A 337 9.71 19.08 16.28
CA ARG A 337 10.19 17.69 16.37
C ARG A 337 10.65 17.10 15.03
N ARG A 338 10.49 17.84 13.92
CA ARG A 338 10.78 17.42 12.53
C ARG A 338 9.92 16.25 12.07
N GLU A 339 8.70 16.16 12.58
CA GLU A 339 7.71 15.18 12.14
C GLU A 339 7.13 15.61 10.80
N ASP A 340 6.81 14.64 9.93
CA ASP A 340 6.15 14.88 8.67
C ASP A 340 4.66 15.22 8.86
N ILE A 341 4.03 15.74 7.81
CA ILE A 341 2.65 16.21 7.87
C ILE A 341 1.62 15.08 8.04
N ILE A 342 1.93 13.85 7.61
CA ILE A 342 1.04 12.69 7.76
C ILE A 342 1.06 12.24 9.23
N THR A 343 2.25 12.09 9.83
CA THR A 343 2.41 11.84 11.28
C THR A 343 1.69 12.89 12.13
N ILE A 344 1.81 14.18 11.77
CA ILE A 344 1.09 15.26 12.46
C ILE A 344 -0.43 15.10 12.34
N LEU A 345 -0.95 14.74 11.16
CA LEU A 345 -2.38 14.50 10.95
C LEU A 345 -2.90 13.24 11.64
N HIS A 346 -2.09 12.18 11.79
CA HIS A 346 -2.46 11.03 12.64
C HIS A 346 -2.70 11.46 14.09
N ARG A 347 -1.85 12.34 14.64
CA ARG A 347 -2.08 12.89 15.99
C ARG A 347 -3.28 13.82 16.09
N VAL A 348 -3.65 14.50 15.01
CA VAL A 348 -4.92 15.23 14.92
C VAL A 348 -6.11 14.27 15.01
N ASN A 349 -6.05 13.12 14.34
CA ASN A 349 -7.09 12.09 14.44
C ASN A 349 -7.18 11.54 15.87
N ASP A 350 -6.04 11.26 16.51
CA ASP A 350 -5.97 10.82 17.92
C ASP A 350 -6.54 11.84 18.90
N ASP A 351 -6.18 13.12 18.77
CA ASP A 351 -6.66 14.18 19.66
C ASP A 351 -8.15 14.48 19.45
N VAL A 352 -8.61 14.54 18.20
CA VAL A 352 -10.03 14.80 17.90
C VAL A 352 -10.92 13.60 18.26
N SER A 353 -10.44 12.36 18.07
CA SER A 353 -11.17 11.16 18.50
C SER A 353 -11.27 11.01 20.02
N LYS A 354 -10.37 11.62 20.78
CA LYS A 354 -10.43 11.69 22.25
C LYS A 354 -11.41 12.75 22.76
N LYS A 355 -11.75 13.76 21.96
CA LYS A 355 -12.73 14.81 22.34
C LYS A 355 -14.16 14.27 22.40
N GLU A 356 -14.96 14.84 23.29
CA GLU A 356 -16.33 14.40 23.58
C GLU A 356 -17.26 15.61 23.70
N GLY A 357 -18.50 15.47 23.22
CA GLY A 357 -19.50 16.53 23.21
C GLY A 357 -20.71 16.14 24.04
N SER A 358 -21.25 17.12 24.77
CA SER A 358 -22.30 16.96 25.80
C SER A 358 -21.84 16.19 27.05
N GLY A 359 -22.62 16.30 28.14
CA GLY A 359 -22.26 15.75 29.46
C GLY A 359 -22.47 14.24 29.64
N GLN A 360 -22.65 13.49 28.55
CA GLN A 360 -22.74 12.02 28.56
C GLN A 360 -21.59 11.43 27.74
N PRO A 361 -20.73 10.57 28.34
CA PRO A 361 -19.59 9.99 27.62
C PRO A 361 -19.98 9.26 26.34
N GLY A 362 -19.18 9.41 25.29
CA GLY A 362 -19.37 8.74 24.00
C GLY A 362 -20.58 9.19 23.15
N ALA A 363 -21.42 10.12 23.64
CA ALA A 363 -22.66 10.53 22.97
C ALA A 363 -22.45 11.37 21.70
N VAL A 364 -21.39 12.19 21.67
CA VAL A 364 -20.93 12.94 20.49
C VAL A 364 -19.41 12.84 20.41
N LYS A 365 -18.93 12.24 19.32
CA LYS A 365 -17.52 12.14 18.94
C LYS A 365 -17.30 12.84 17.58
N GLN A 366 -16.05 12.92 17.16
CA GLN A 366 -15.65 13.37 15.83
C GLN A 366 -14.39 12.60 15.44
N MET A 367 -14.28 12.21 14.17
CA MET A 367 -13.08 11.59 13.59
C MET A 367 -12.75 12.31 12.27
N PRO A 368 -11.63 13.03 12.17
CA PRO A 368 -11.16 13.59 10.90
C PRO A 368 -10.69 12.48 9.95
N GLU A 369 -10.55 12.81 8.67
CA GLU A 369 -10.10 11.90 7.61
C GLU A 369 -9.01 12.60 6.79
N ALA A 370 -7.83 11.99 6.66
CA ALA A 370 -6.74 12.47 5.83
C ALA A 370 -6.44 11.46 4.71
N TYR A 371 -6.37 11.91 3.46
CA TYR A 371 -6.18 11.04 2.30
C TYR A 371 -5.48 11.74 1.13
N LEU A 372 -4.89 10.94 0.25
CA LEU A 372 -4.40 11.35 -1.08
C LEU A 372 -5.54 11.14 -2.10
N PRO A 373 -5.91 12.13 -2.93
CA PRO A 373 -7.05 12.01 -3.82
C PRO A 373 -6.75 11.15 -5.06
N ASN A 374 -7.28 9.92 -5.09
CA ASN A 374 -7.25 9.06 -6.28
C ASN A 374 -8.17 9.62 -7.39
N MET A 375 -7.56 10.04 -8.51
CA MET A 375 -8.25 10.72 -9.60
C MET A 375 -8.77 9.76 -10.68
N THR A 376 -9.83 9.00 -10.35
CA THR A 376 -10.67 8.30 -11.35
C THR A 376 -12.13 8.81 -11.39
N ASP A 377 -12.49 9.74 -10.49
CA ASP A 377 -13.75 10.47 -10.60
C ASP A 377 -13.65 11.58 -11.67
N VAL A 378 -14.52 11.50 -12.68
CA VAL A 378 -14.89 12.59 -13.60
C VAL A 378 -16.33 13.01 -13.25
N PRO A 379 -16.71 14.31 -13.29
CA PRO A 379 -18.11 14.71 -13.11
C PRO A 379 -18.97 14.20 -14.27
N GLN A 380 -20.21 13.79 -13.99
CA GLN A 380 -21.23 13.69 -15.03
C GLN A 380 -21.67 15.12 -15.39
N GLU A 381 -21.51 15.49 -16.66
CA GLU A 381 -22.44 16.43 -17.28
C GLU A 381 -23.65 15.62 -17.77
N ASP A 382 -24.85 16.07 -17.43
CA ASP A 382 -26.09 15.48 -17.95
C ASP A 382 -26.26 15.91 -19.41
N GLU A 383 -26.03 15.00 -20.37
CA GLU A 383 -26.70 15.13 -21.66
C GLU A 383 -27.12 13.79 -22.29
N THR A 384 -28.27 13.89 -22.96
CA THR A 384 -29.08 12.85 -23.57
C THR A 384 -28.38 12.01 -24.64
N SER A 385 -28.50 10.69 -24.53
CA SER A 385 -28.66 9.71 -25.62
C SER A 385 -27.97 9.98 -26.98
N ALA A 386 -26.77 9.45 -27.19
CA ALA A 386 -26.34 8.83 -28.47
C ALA A 386 -25.00 8.09 -28.38
N GLY A 387 -24.85 7.02 -29.18
CA GLY A 387 -23.53 6.60 -29.70
C GLY A 387 -22.68 5.67 -28.83
N ALA A 388 -22.99 4.37 -28.84
CA ALA A 388 -21.98 3.36 -28.51
C ALA A 388 -20.93 3.27 -29.64
N VAL A 389 -19.64 3.22 -29.29
CA VAL A 389 -18.55 2.93 -30.23
C VAL A 389 -17.75 1.74 -29.68
N ALA A 390 -17.61 0.71 -30.50
CA ALA A 390 -16.88 -0.52 -30.17
C ALA A 390 -15.83 -0.82 -31.26
N GLY A 391 -14.76 -1.53 -30.85
CA GLY A 391 -13.63 -1.97 -31.68
C GLY A 391 -12.32 -1.77 -30.91
N ILE A 392 -11.38 -2.74 -30.81
CA ILE A 392 -11.18 -4.04 -31.48
C ILE A 392 -10.57 -5.00 -30.40
N GLY A 393 -10.79 -6.32 -30.31
CA GLY A 393 -11.54 -7.29 -31.13
C GLY A 393 -10.63 -8.49 -31.53
N GLY A 394 -10.90 -9.77 -31.28
CA GLY A 394 -12.08 -10.46 -30.71
C GLY A 394 -11.70 -11.55 -29.69
N PRO A 395 -12.29 -12.77 -29.66
CA PRO A 395 -13.04 -13.46 -30.73
C PRO A 395 -14.58 -13.45 -30.55
N GLY A 396 -15.28 -14.23 -31.38
CA GLY A 396 -16.75 -14.34 -31.44
C GLY A 396 -17.42 -15.22 -30.36
N PRO A 397 -18.75 -15.46 -30.46
CA PRO A 397 -19.60 -15.74 -29.30
C PRO A 397 -19.49 -17.18 -28.76
N GLY A 398 -18.56 -17.39 -27.84
CA GLY A 398 -18.83 -18.24 -26.67
C GLY A 398 -19.66 -17.44 -25.66
N GLU A 399 -20.53 -18.10 -24.89
CA GLU A 399 -21.21 -17.41 -23.79
C GLU A 399 -20.19 -16.99 -22.72
N ASP A 400 -20.31 -15.77 -22.20
CA ASP A 400 -19.52 -15.32 -21.06
C ASP A 400 -19.63 -16.34 -19.91
N PRO A 401 -18.52 -16.72 -19.24
CA PRO A 401 -18.55 -17.70 -18.17
C PRO A 401 -19.49 -17.28 -17.03
N LYS A 402 -20.38 -18.20 -16.63
CA LYS A 402 -21.39 -18.01 -15.57
C LYS A 402 -21.11 -18.96 -14.41
N ALA A 403 -21.47 -18.52 -13.19
CA ALA A 403 -21.58 -19.40 -12.04
C ALA A 403 -22.83 -20.30 -12.16
N SER A 404 -22.82 -21.45 -11.49
CA SER A 404 -23.99 -22.34 -11.44
C SER A 404 -25.07 -21.82 -10.48
N ASP A 405 -26.32 -22.24 -10.66
CA ASP A 405 -27.42 -21.85 -9.77
C ASP A 405 -27.18 -22.33 -8.33
N GLU A 406 -26.52 -23.48 -8.14
CA GLU A 406 -26.10 -24.02 -6.84
C GLU A 406 -25.06 -23.12 -6.16
N ALA A 407 -24.09 -22.59 -6.91
CA ALA A 407 -23.08 -21.68 -6.39
C ALA A 407 -23.69 -20.33 -5.95
N ILE A 408 -24.60 -19.79 -6.76
CA ILE A 408 -25.35 -18.56 -6.46
C ILE A 408 -26.27 -18.77 -5.25
N ALA A 409 -26.96 -19.91 -5.16
CA ALA A 409 -27.80 -20.28 -4.02
C ALA A 409 -26.98 -20.53 -2.75
N PHE A 410 -25.75 -21.06 -2.88
CA PHE A 410 -24.83 -21.21 -1.75
C PHE A 410 -24.47 -19.84 -1.17
N MET A 411 -23.97 -18.91 -1.99
CA MET A 411 -23.60 -17.55 -1.52
C MET A 411 -24.80 -16.80 -0.92
N SER A 412 -25.98 -16.96 -1.52
CA SER A 412 -27.22 -16.33 -1.03
C SER A 412 -27.80 -16.98 0.24
N SER A 413 -27.28 -18.14 0.67
CA SER A 413 -27.71 -18.89 1.88
C SER A 413 -26.69 -18.86 3.01
N ILE A 414 -25.74 -17.92 2.98
CA ILE A 414 -24.76 -17.76 4.07
C ILE A 414 -25.43 -17.06 5.26
N GLU A 415 -25.67 -17.81 6.32
CA GLU A 415 -26.22 -17.27 7.57
C GLU A 415 -25.14 -16.57 8.41
N PRO A 416 -25.44 -15.47 9.13
CA PRO A 416 -24.49 -14.80 10.02
C PRO A 416 -23.89 -15.72 11.09
N ALA A 417 -24.65 -16.69 11.58
CA ALA A 417 -24.17 -17.69 12.55
C ALA A 417 -23.19 -18.71 11.92
N GLY A 418 -23.37 -19.03 10.64
CA GLY A 418 -22.39 -19.80 9.87
C GLY A 418 -21.12 -19.01 9.61
N MET A 419 -21.25 -17.73 9.26
CA MET A 419 -20.12 -16.83 9.04
C MET A 419 -19.27 -16.66 10.30
N LEU A 420 -19.90 -16.40 11.46
CA LEU A 420 -19.22 -16.24 12.75
C LEU A 420 -18.32 -17.45 13.10
N LYS A 421 -18.75 -18.67 12.76
CA LYS A 421 -17.96 -19.89 12.95
C LYS A 421 -16.70 -19.97 12.07
N CYS A 422 -16.59 -19.16 11.01
CA CYS A 422 -15.42 -19.13 10.14
C CYS A 422 -14.43 -17.98 10.43
N VAL A 423 -14.70 -17.13 11.44
CA VAL A 423 -13.88 -15.96 11.80
C VAL A 423 -12.84 -16.35 12.86
N PHE A 424 -11.76 -17.00 12.41
CA PHE A 424 -10.63 -17.44 13.24
C PHE A 424 -9.33 -17.49 12.39
N PRO A 425 -8.14 -17.50 13.01
CA PRO A 425 -6.87 -17.62 12.29
C PRO A 425 -6.46 -19.08 12.00
N ASP A 426 -5.91 -19.35 10.82
CA ASP A 426 -5.16 -20.56 10.49
C ASP A 426 -3.65 -20.27 10.47
N SER A 427 -2.82 -21.25 10.88
CA SER A 427 -1.35 -21.20 10.77
C SER A 427 -0.79 -22.59 10.48
N LEU A 428 -0.19 -22.75 9.30
CA LEU A 428 0.35 -23.99 8.75
C LEU A 428 1.84 -23.82 8.41
N VAL A 429 2.57 -24.92 8.43
CA VAL A 429 3.96 -24.97 7.94
C VAL A 429 3.98 -25.50 6.51
N THR A 430 4.72 -24.80 5.65
CA THR A 430 4.98 -25.17 4.26
C THR A 430 6.17 -26.13 4.27
N ALA A 431 5.98 -27.37 3.83
CA ALA A 431 6.99 -28.42 3.83
C ALA A 431 7.14 -29.10 2.47
N SER A 432 8.38 -29.50 2.13
CA SER A 432 8.67 -30.35 0.96
C SER A 432 8.12 -31.77 1.13
N GLU A 433 8.07 -32.56 0.05
CA GLU A 433 7.81 -34.02 0.09
C GLU A 433 8.66 -34.78 1.12
N CYS A 434 9.94 -34.42 1.32
CA CYS A 434 10.81 -35.07 2.32
C CYS A 434 10.62 -34.52 3.76
N GLY A 435 9.61 -33.69 4.00
CA GLY A 435 9.24 -33.17 5.31
C GLY A 435 10.07 -31.98 5.81
N ARG A 436 11.06 -31.49 5.04
CA ARG A 436 11.82 -30.27 5.35
C ARG A 436 10.88 -29.06 5.36
N GLU A 437 10.94 -28.26 6.43
CA GLU A 437 10.22 -26.98 6.51
C GLU A 437 10.87 -25.97 5.54
N LEU A 438 10.04 -25.43 4.65
CA LEU A 438 10.42 -24.44 3.63
C LEU A 438 9.86 -23.06 3.93
N GLY A 439 8.82 -22.96 4.78
CA GLY A 439 8.14 -21.70 5.04
C GLY A 439 6.89 -21.83 5.91
N LYS A 440 6.09 -20.76 5.93
CA LYS A 440 4.84 -20.64 6.70
C LYS A 440 3.69 -20.21 5.78
N PHE A 441 2.48 -20.64 6.12
CA PHE A 441 1.23 -20.15 5.56
C PHE A 441 0.29 -19.76 6.70
N SER A 442 -0.32 -18.58 6.63
CA SER A 442 -1.26 -18.09 7.65
C SER A 442 -2.45 -17.39 7.00
N VAL A 443 -3.63 -17.51 7.62
CA VAL A 443 -4.83 -16.77 7.23
C VAL A 443 -5.44 -16.17 8.49
N THR A 444 -5.64 -14.85 8.56
CA THR A 444 -6.53 -14.22 9.55
C THR A 444 -7.85 -13.85 8.89
N VAL A 445 -8.93 -13.94 9.66
CA VAL A 445 -10.28 -13.54 9.25
C VAL A 445 -10.90 -12.78 10.40
N GLU A 446 -11.40 -11.58 10.12
CA GLU A 446 -11.83 -10.60 11.12
C GLU A 446 -13.10 -9.88 10.63
N PHE A 447 -13.99 -9.50 11.55
CA PHE A 447 -15.04 -8.53 11.20
C PHE A 447 -14.42 -7.13 11.15
N ALA A 448 -14.64 -6.42 10.05
CA ALA A 448 -14.10 -5.10 9.81
C ALA A 448 -15.16 -4.14 9.23
N CYS A 449 -14.81 -2.87 9.13
CA CYS A 449 -15.64 -1.86 8.45
C CYS A 449 -14.84 -1.20 7.32
N ARG A 450 -15.27 -1.38 6.07
CA ARG A 450 -14.70 -0.68 4.90
C ARG A 450 -15.76 0.30 4.40
N LEU A 451 -15.39 1.58 4.26
CA LEU A 451 -16.32 2.66 3.88
C LEU A 451 -17.62 2.70 4.74
N GLN A 452 -17.50 2.42 6.04
CA GLN A 452 -18.60 2.30 7.02
C GLN A 452 -19.60 1.16 6.77
N GLN A 453 -19.36 0.27 5.81
CA GLN A 453 -20.12 -0.98 5.65
C GLN A 453 -19.46 -2.11 6.44
N PRO A 454 -20.24 -2.92 7.19
CA PRO A 454 -19.72 -4.11 7.83
C PRO A 454 -19.29 -5.11 6.76
N CYS A 455 -18.06 -5.58 6.89
CA CYS A 455 -17.40 -6.47 5.95
C CYS A 455 -16.52 -7.46 6.72
N ILE A 456 -15.90 -8.37 5.97
CA ILE A 456 -14.95 -9.33 6.52
C ILE A 456 -13.59 -8.99 5.93
N LEU A 457 -12.64 -8.68 6.80
CA LEU A 457 -11.24 -8.56 6.43
C LEU A 457 -10.63 -9.96 6.50
N LEU A 458 -10.11 -10.42 5.37
CA LEU A 458 -9.32 -11.64 5.28
C LEU A 458 -7.90 -11.26 4.86
N HIS A 459 -6.90 -11.69 5.62
CA HIS A 459 -5.50 -11.55 5.27
C HIS A 459 -4.82 -12.92 5.22
N ALA A 460 -4.39 -13.34 4.03
CA ALA A 460 -3.68 -14.59 3.82
C ALA A 460 -2.25 -14.32 3.37
N GLN A 461 -1.29 -15.07 3.92
CA GLN A 461 0.12 -14.94 3.58
C GLN A 461 0.81 -16.31 3.50
N SER A 462 1.53 -16.54 2.41
CA SER A 462 2.53 -17.60 2.27
C SER A 462 3.91 -16.96 2.14
N GLN A 463 4.89 -17.45 2.90
CA GLN A 463 6.30 -17.04 2.79
C GLN A 463 7.18 -18.28 2.93
N GLY A 464 8.11 -18.48 2.01
CA GLY A 464 9.05 -19.59 2.08
C GLY A 464 10.23 -19.46 1.13
N VAL A 465 10.99 -20.54 1.04
CA VAL A 465 12.12 -20.70 0.11
C VAL A 465 11.92 -22.01 -0.65
N ILE A 466 11.82 -21.92 -1.98
CA ILE A 466 11.73 -23.07 -2.88
C ILE A 466 12.96 -23.00 -3.80
N ASP A 467 13.71 -24.09 -3.91
CA ASP A 467 14.96 -24.18 -4.69
C ASP A 467 15.93 -23.00 -4.44
N ASP A 468 16.13 -22.70 -3.15
CA ASP A 468 16.92 -21.59 -2.60
C ASP A 468 16.46 -20.17 -3.01
N ALA A 469 15.35 -20.04 -3.75
CA ALA A 469 14.70 -18.77 -4.10
C ALA A 469 13.63 -18.37 -3.06
N PRO A 470 13.75 -17.20 -2.40
CA PRO A 470 12.70 -16.70 -1.52
C PRO A 470 11.43 -16.32 -2.31
N CYS A 471 10.32 -16.96 -1.99
CA CYS A 471 9.03 -16.75 -2.66
C CYS A 471 7.89 -16.53 -1.66
N GLY A 472 6.79 -15.95 -2.12
CA GLY A 472 5.63 -15.76 -1.29
C GLY A 472 4.42 -15.18 -2.01
N THR A 473 3.28 -15.29 -1.34
CA THR A 473 2.00 -14.73 -1.77
C THR A 473 1.39 -13.99 -0.59
N THR A 474 0.77 -12.84 -0.80
CA THR A 474 -0.02 -12.12 0.21
C THR A 474 -1.32 -11.69 -0.43
N VAL A 475 -2.44 -11.90 0.25
CA VAL A 475 -3.78 -11.51 -0.17
C VAL A 475 -4.46 -10.78 0.98
N THR A 476 -4.94 -9.57 0.75
CA THR A 476 -5.75 -8.82 1.72
C THR A 476 -7.07 -8.45 1.07
N ALA A 477 -8.16 -9.02 1.54
CA ALA A 477 -9.48 -8.88 0.92
C ALA A 477 -10.51 -8.35 1.92
N TYR A 478 -11.29 -7.37 1.47
CA TYR A 478 -12.51 -6.89 2.11
C TYR A 478 -13.71 -7.51 1.38
N LEU A 479 -14.45 -8.36 2.09
CA LEU A 479 -15.53 -9.17 1.55
C LEU A 479 -16.89 -8.77 2.14
N SER A 480 -17.95 -8.83 1.33
CA SER A 480 -19.33 -8.78 1.85
C SER A 480 -19.66 -10.06 2.62
N THR A 481 -20.76 -10.06 3.38
CA THR A 481 -21.26 -11.28 4.06
C THR A 481 -21.63 -12.40 3.08
N ASN A 482 -21.82 -12.06 1.80
CA ASN A 482 -22.13 -13.00 0.72
C ASN A 482 -20.86 -13.42 -0.05
N LEU A 483 -19.67 -13.08 0.46
CA LEU A 483 -18.34 -13.32 -0.12
C LEU A 483 -18.03 -12.51 -1.39
N GLU A 484 -18.80 -11.48 -1.70
CA GLU A 484 -18.49 -10.59 -2.83
C GLU A 484 -17.28 -9.71 -2.48
N VAL A 485 -16.32 -9.61 -3.41
CA VAL A 485 -15.15 -8.75 -3.24
C VAL A 485 -15.56 -7.27 -3.31
N LEU A 486 -15.32 -6.55 -2.21
CA LEU A 486 -15.42 -5.08 -2.17
C LEU A 486 -14.08 -4.49 -2.63
N GLU A 487 -12.98 -5.07 -2.15
CA GLU A 487 -11.60 -4.69 -2.47
C GLU A 487 -10.65 -5.86 -2.16
N GLU A 488 -9.66 -6.13 -3.01
CA GLU A 488 -8.64 -7.17 -2.78
C GLU A 488 -7.26 -6.75 -3.32
N ASP A 489 -6.26 -6.78 -2.45
CA ASP A 489 -4.84 -6.61 -2.77
C ASP A 489 -4.15 -7.98 -2.77
N TYR A 490 -3.75 -8.44 -3.96
CA TYR A 490 -2.98 -9.66 -4.18
C TYR A 490 -1.54 -9.32 -4.57
N ARG A 491 -0.55 -9.97 -3.96
CA ARG A 491 0.87 -9.87 -4.30
C ARG A 491 1.50 -11.27 -4.33
N GLU A 492 2.18 -11.59 -5.42
CA GLU A 492 3.01 -12.79 -5.57
C GLU A 492 4.44 -12.35 -5.89
N TYR A 493 5.45 -13.02 -5.31
CA TYR A 493 6.85 -12.77 -5.67
C TYR A 493 7.71 -14.04 -5.63
N VAL A 494 8.75 -14.04 -6.46
CA VAL A 494 9.85 -15.01 -6.44
C VAL A 494 11.16 -14.23 -6.63
N LYS A 495 12.08 -14.30 -5.67
CA LYS A 495 13.38 -13.63 -5.73
C LYS A 495 14.43 -14.57 -6.30
N LEU A 496 14.86 -14.29 -7.52
CA LEU A 496 15.98 -14.95 -8.21
C LEU A 496 17.09 -13.92 -8.44
N GLU A 497 18.36 -14.35 -8.44
CA GLU A 497 19.48 -13.46 -8.75
C GLU A 497 19.35 -12.90 -10.17
N GLY A 498 19.22 -11.57 -10.29
CA GLY A 498 19.05 -10.86 -11.56
C GLY A 498 17.69 -10.98 -12.25
N HIS A 499 16.83 -11.93 -11.84
CA HIS A 499 15.59 -12.29 -12.55
C HIS A 499 14.37 -12.44 -11.61
N GLY A 500 14.27 -11.58 -10.59
CA GLY A 500 13.13 -11.58 -9.68
C GLY A 500 11.81 -11.29 -10.40
N LEU A 501 10.77 -12.05 -10.04
CA LEU A 501 9.38 -11.87 -10.47
C LEU A 501 8.59 -11.27 -9.32
N GLU A 502 7.80 -10.23 -9.59
CA GLU A 502 6.76 -9.74 -8.69
C GLU A 502 5.48 -9.43 -9.47
N LYS A 503 4.34 -10.00 -9.05
CA LYS A 503 3.01 -9.63 -9.52
C LYS A 503 2.28 -8.91 -8.40
N ARG A 504 1.62 -7.79 -8.70
CA ARG A 504 0.68 -7.11 -7.83
C ARG A 504 -0.64 -6.98 -8.57
N CYS A 505 -1.76 -7.31 -7.94
CA CYS A 505 -3.09 -7.16 -8.50
C CYS A 505 -3.99 -6.50 -7.47
N HIS A 506 -4.59 -5.37 -7.82
CA HIS A 506 -5.53 -4.63 -6.98
C HIS A 506 -6.91 -4.66 -7.62
N MET A 507 -7.88 -5.25 -6.95
CA MET A 507 -9.28 -5.33 -7.35
C MET A 507 -10.10 -4.39 -6.46
N VAL A 508 -10.96 -3.55 -7.03
CA VAL A 508 -11.83 -2.66 -6.23
C VAL A 508 -13.18 -2.46 -6.90
N GLN A 509 -14.25 -2.52 -6.09
CA GLN A 509 -15.61 -2.27 -6.55
C GLN A 509 -15.88 -0.76 -6.59
N HIS A 510 -16.20 -0.23 -7.77
CA HIS A 510 -16.46 1.19 -7.99
C HIS A 510 -17.61 1.39 -8.97
N LYS A 511 -18.65 2.14 -8.57
CA LYS A 511 -19.82 2.52 -9.40
C LYS A 511 -20.48 1.34 -10.15
N GLY A 512 -20.67 0.20 -9.49
CA GLY A 512 -21.29 -0.99 -10.11
C GLY A 512 -20.38 -1.71 -11.12
N LYS A 513 -19.07 -1.50 -11.05
CA LYS A 513 -18.06 -2.29 -11.75
C LYS A 513 -17.01 -2.79 -10.77
N LEU A 514 -16.40 -3.93 -11.06
CA LEU A 514 -15.10 -4.30 -10.50
C LEU A 514 -14.03 -3.73 -11.44
N VAL A 515 -13.05 -3.04 -10.88
CA VAL A 515 -11.84 -2.59 -11.61
C VAL A 515 -10.68 -3.42 -11.10
N ILE A 516 -9.90 -3.99 -12.01
CA ILE A 516 -8.76 -4.86 -11.69
C ILE A 516 -7.53 -4.28 -12.36
N ASN A 517 -6.55 -3.88 -11.56
CA ASN A 517 -5.27 -3.36 -12.01
C ASN A 517 -4.16 -4.34 -11.64
N LYS A 518 -3.45 -4.87 -12.63
CA LYS A 518 -2.32 -5.79 -12.45
C LYS A 518 -1.03 -5.14 -12.91
N VAL A 519 0.03 -5.32 -12.14
CA VAL A 519 1.41 -4.91 -12.44
C VAL A 519 2.27 -6.15 -12.32
N THR A 520 3.01 -6.49 -13.36
CA THR A 520 4.01 -7.57 -13.33
C THR A 520 5.39 -6.98 -13.57
N THR A 521 6.31 -7.25 -12.67
CA THR A 521 7.71 -6.84 -12.73
C THR A 521 8.57 -8.10 -12.93
N VAL A 522 9.41 -8.11 -13.96
CA VAL A 522 10.35 -9.20 -14.26
C VAL A 522 11.75 -8.60 -14.46
N GLY A 523 12.61 -8.71 -13.44
CA GLY A 523 13.87 -7.98 -13.42
C GLY A 523 13.65 -6.46 -13.45
N GLU A 524 14.04 -5.81 -14.56
CA GLU A 524 13.82 -4.37 -14.79
C GLU A 524 12.55 -4.08 -15.63
N GLU A 525 11.94 -5.08 -16.26
CA GLU A 525 10.75 -4.89 -17.09
C GLU A 525 9.49 -4.80 -16.22
N VAL A 526 8.59 -3.86 -16.54
CA VAL A 526 7.31 -3.66 -15.84
C VAL A 526 6.17 -3.61 -16.86
N THR A 527 5.27 -4.60 -16.81
CA THR A 527 4.02 -4.59 -17.55
C THR A 527 2.85 -4.16 -16.64
N LYS A 528 1.86 -3.49 -17.23
CA LYS A 528 0.66 -3.03 -16.54
C LYS A 528 -0.57 -3.40 -17.36
N GLU A 529 -1.55 -4.01 -16.72
CA GLU A 529 -2.80 -4.47 -17.31
C GLU A 529 -3.95 -3.91 -16.45
N SER A 530 -5.03 -3.46 -17.09
CA SER A 530 -6.21 -2.95 -16.40
C SER A 530 -7.46 -3.41 -17.13
N VAL A 531 -8.36 -4.07 -16.42
CA VAL A 531 -9.67 -4.52 -16.93
C VAL A 531 -10.79 -4.06 -16.00
N SER A 532 -12.00 -3.92 -16.54
CA SER A 532 -13.16 -3.58 -15.73
C SER A 532 -14.41 -4.30 -16.22
N TYR A 533 -15.10 -4.93 -15.27
CA TYR A 533 -16.28 -5.76 -15.50
C TYR A 533 -17.48 -5.19 -14.75
N PRO A 534 -18.66 -5.05 -15.37
CA PRO A 534 -19.90 -4.72 -14.65
C PRO A 534 -20.20 -5.75 -13.54
N THR A 535 -20.59 -5.32 -12.35
CA THR A 535 -20.90 -6.25 -11.25
C THR A 535 -22.10 -7.16 -11.58
N SER A 536 -22.94 -6.77 -12.54
CA SER A 536 -24.04 -7.58 -13.06
C SER A 536 -23.61 -8.86 -13.78
N VAL A 537 -22.41 -8.90 -14.38
CA VAL A 537 -21.88 -10.12 -15.03
C VAL A 537 -21.02 -10.96 -14.08
N LEU A 538 -20.61 -10.40 -12.94
CA LEU A 538 -19.76 -11.05 -11.93
C LEU A 538 -20.55 -11.78 -10.84
N ARG A 539 -21.81 -12.16 -11.12
CA ARG A 539 -22.65 -12.85 -10.13
C ARG A 539 -22.10 -14.26 -9.88
N GLY A 540 -21.63 -14.51 -8.65
CA GLY A 540 -20.92 -15.75 -8.30
C GLY A 540 -19.42 -15.69 -8.59
N LEU A 541 -18.82 -14.50 -8.67
CA LEU A 541 -17.37 -14.32 -8.67
C LEU A 541 -16.76 -14.72 -7.31
N VAL A 542 -15.65 -15.45 -7.37
CA VAL A 542 -14.76 -15.72 -6.24
C VAL A 542 -13.29 -15.40 -6.59
N THR A 543 -12.69 -14.56 -5.75
CA THR A 543 -11.27 -14.16 -5.73
C THR A 543 -10.44 -15.03 -4.77
N GLU A 544 -9.11 -14.90 -4.76
CA GLU A 544 -8.23 -15.68 -3.87
C GLU A 544 -8.41 -15.35 -2.38
N GLY A 545 -8.96 -14.18 -2.04
CA GLY A 545 -9.41 -13.89 -0.68
C GLY A 545 -10.72 -14.62 -0.35
N SER A 546 -11.77 -14.38 -1.15
CA SER A 546 -13.11 -14.98 -0.91
C SER A 546 -13.11 -16.51 -0.88
N ILE A 547 -12.24 -17.15 -1.67
CA ILE A 547 -12.20 -18.61 -1.82
C ILE A 547 -11.78 -19.32 -0.52
N LEU A 548 -10.88 -18.71 0.26
CA LEU A 548 -10.41 -19.26 1.53
C LEU A 548 -11.55 -19.33 2.55
N LEU A 549 -12.39 -18.29 2.59
CA LEU A 549 -13.56 -18.22 3.46
C LEU A 549 -14.71 -19.11 2.94
N LEU A 550 -14.92 -19.17 1.62
CA LEU A 550 -15.88 -20.06 0.99
C LEU A 550 -15.61 -21.53 1.33
N MET A 551 -14.36 -21.99 1.27
CA MET A 551 -14.02 -23.38 1.59
C MET A 551 -14.31 -23.72 3.06
N ARG A 552 -14.07 -22.79 4.01
CA ARG A 552 -14.47 -22.97 5.42
C ARG A 552 -16.01 -23.13 5.56
N LEU A 553 -16.78 -22.31 4.84
CA LEU A 553 -18.24 -22.37 4.84
C LEU A 553 -18.79 -23.66 4.20
N ILE A 554 -18.16 -24.17 3.13
CA ILE A 554 -18.48 -25.47 2.53
C ILE A 554 -18.19 -26.60 3.53
N ASN A 555 -17.05 -26.54 4.22
CA ASN A 555 -16.70 -27.51 5.26
C ASN A 555 -17.73 -27.57 6.40
N LEU A 556 -18.28 -26.43 6.84
CA LEU A 556 -19.35 -26.41 7.85
C LEU A 556 -20.63 -27.13 7.41
N ARG A 557 -20.90 -27.24 6.11
CA ARG A 557 -22.02 -28.03 5.57
C ARG A 557 -21.67 -29.50 5.33
N LYS A 558 -20.40 -29.89 5.49
CA LYS A 558 -19.83 -31.25 5.28
C LYS A 558 -20.28 -31.92 3.97
N LYS A 559 -20.46 -31.11 2.92
CA LYS A 559 -20.84 -31.56 1.58
C LYS A 559 -20.47 -30.50 0.55
N VAL A 560 -19.90 -30.94 -0.57
CA VAL A 560 -19.79 -30.10 -1.78
C VAL A 560 -21.00 -30.41 -2.69
N PRO A 561 -21.84 -29.42 -3.05
CA PRO A 561 -22.86 -29.58 -4.08
C PRO A 561 -22.26 -30.08 -5.41
N GLU A 562 -22.99 -30.95 -6.11
CA GLU A 562 -22.58 -31.44 -7.43
C GLU A 562 -22.51 -30.28 -8.43
N HIS A 563 -21.52 -30.30 -9.32
CA HIS A 563 -21.29 -29.28 -10.36
C HIS A 563 -21.13 -27.83 -9.88
N MET A 564 -20.81 -27.62 -8.59
CA MET A 564 -20.63 -26.30 -7.99
C MET A 564 -19.53 -25.49 -8.70
N THR A 565 -19.96 -24.50 -9.48
CA THR A 565 -19.10 -23.73 -10.39
C THR A 565 -19.23 -22.23 -10.12
N PHE A 566 -18.11 -21.56 -9.91
CA PHE A 566 -18.02 -20.12 -9.70
C PHE A 566 -17.29 -19.42 -10.85
N ILE A 567 -17.45 -18.11 -10.96
CA ILE A 567 -16.63 -17.25 -11.82
C ILE A 567 -15.33 -16.94 -11.08
N SER A 568 -14.20 -16.85 -11.78
CA SER A 568 -12.93 -16.35 -11.25
C SER A 568 -12.11 -15.66 -12.34
N PHE A 569 -10.85 -15.32 -12.07
CA PHE A 569 -9.93 -14.74 -13.05
C PHE A 569 -8.66 -15.58 -13.18
N ASP A 570 -8.17 -15.77 -14.42
CA ASP A 570 -6.87 -16.41 -14.66
C ASP A 570 -5.70 -15.42 -14.48
N GLN A 571 -4.46 -15.88 -14.70
CA GLN A 571 -3.27 -15.04 -14.56
C GLN A 571 -3.21 -13.88 -15.58
N ARG A 572 -4.02 -13.91 -16.65
CA ARG A 572 -4.14 -12.87 -17.69
C ARG A 572 -5.38 -11.99 -17.49
N LEU A 573 -6.05 -12.14 -16.35
CA LEU A 573 -7.30 -11.45 -15.99
C LEU A 573 -8.50 -11.82 -16.87
N ASN A 574 -8.44 -12.92 -17.63
CA ASN A 574 -9.61 -13.42 -18.34
C ASN A 574 -10.62 -13.95 -17.33
N MET A 575 -11.91 -13.69 -17.57
CA MET A 575 -12.98 -14.28 -16.79
C MET A 575 -13.07 -15.78 -17.12
N ILE A 576 -13.00 -16.61 -16.10
CA ILE A 576 -12.94 -18.09 -16.19
C ILE A 576 -13.93 -18.73 -15.22
N GLN A 577 -14.10 -20.05 -15.32
CA GLN A 577 -14.78 -20.83 -14.31
C GLN A 577 -13.78 -21.46 -13.32
N THR A 578 -14.21 -21.64 -12.07
CA THR A 578 -13.56 -22.52 -11.09
C THR A 578 -14.59 -23.48 -10.50
N THR A 579 -14.23 -24.76 -10.42
CA THR A 579 -15.14 -25.87 -10.10
C THR A 579 -14.70 -26.55 -8.81
N PHE A 580 -15.67 -26.90 -7.96
CA PHE A 580 -15.46 -27.64 -6.73
C PHE A 580 -15.91 -29.09 -6.81
N SER A 581 -15.16 -29.99 -6.17
CA SER A 581 -15.51 -31.40 -6.01
C SER A 581 -15.17 -31.90 -4.60
N GLU A 582 -15.90 -32.92 -4.15
CA GLU A 582 -15.72 -33.54 -2.85
C GLU A 582 -14.65 -34.63 -2.90
N LEU A 583 -13.67 -34.60 -1.99
CA LEU A 583 -12.69 -35.69 -1.80
C LEU A 583 -13.10 -36.64 -0.65
N GLY A 584 -14.17 -36.30 0.08
CA GLY A 584 -14.72 -37.08 1.18
C GLY A 584 -13.92 -36.95 2.48
N LEU A 585 -14.21 -37.84 3.44
CA LEU A 585 -13.51 -37.91 4.71
C LEU A 585 -12.18 -38.68 4.55
N LYS A 586 -11.13 -38.18 5.20
CA LYS A 586 -9.78 -38.75 5.21
C LYS A 586 -9.22 -38.66 6.63
N GLN A 587 -8.30 -39.54 7.00
CA GLN A 587 -7.54 -39.40 8.25
C GLN A 587 -6.17 -38.76 7.98
N LEU A 588 -5.75 -37.83 8.83
CA LEU A 588 -4.44 -37.18 8.81
C LEU A 588 -3.84 -37.19 10.22
N ASP A 589 -2.53 -37.41 10.32
CA ASP A 589 -1.80 -37.27 11.58
C ASP A 589 -1.38 -35.81 11.79
N VAL A 590 -1.89 -35.17 12.85
CA VAL A 590 -1.61 -33.79 13.24
C VAL A 590 -1.14 -33.78 14.70
N GLY A 591 0.05 -33.27 14.99
CA GLY A 591 0.59 -33.23 16.36
C GLY A 591 0.90 -34.59 17.00
N GLY A 592 0.78 -35.69 16.25
CA GLY A 592 0.85 -37.06 16.77
C GLY A 592 -0.52 -37.69 17.05
N GLU A 593 -1.61 -36.98 16.77
CA GLU A 593 -2.98 -37.48 16.85
C GLU A 593 -3.56 -37.69 15.44
N THR A 594 -4.20 -38.83 15.21
CA THR A 594 -4.90 -39.11 13.95
C THR A 594 -6.29 -38.49 14.00
N VAL A 595 -6.52 -37.47 13.17
CA VAL A 595 -7.80 -36.75 13.08
C VAL A 595 -8.51 -37.00 11.75
N GLU A 596 -9.84 -37.05 11.79
CA GLU A 596 -10.66 -37.10 10.59
C GLU A 596 -10.85 -35.68 10.02
N VAL A 597 -10.63 -35.54 8.72
CA VAL A 597 -10.71 -34.29 7.98
C VAL A 597 -11.61 -34.42 6.77
N PHE A 598 -12.33 -33.35 6.44
CA PHE A 598 -13.13 -33.27 5.22
C PHE A 598 -12.30 -32.66 4.09
N GLY A 599 -12.16 -33.40 2.99
CA GLY A 599 -11.41 -32.98 1.81
C GLY A 599 -12.30 -32.40 0.72
N MET A 600 -11.83 -31.32 0.10
CA MET A 600 -12.41 -30.76 -1.13
C MET A 600 -11.30 -30.38 -2.11
N GLU A 601 -11.65 -30.38 -3.38
CA GLU A 601 -10.77 -30.02 -4.48
C GLU A 601 -11.34 -28.84 -5.26
N ARG A 602 -10.51 -27.82 -5.50
CA ARG A 602 -10.80 -26.69 -6.39
C ARG A 602 -9.96 -26.83 -7.66
N THR A 603 -10.60 -26.84 -8.83
CA THR A 603 -9.91 -26.68 -10.11
C THR A 603 -10.18 -25.29 -10.68
N VAL A 604 -9.11 -24.59 -11.06
CA VAL A 604 -9.14 -23.29 -11.74
C VAL A 604 -8.84 -23.55 -13.21
N HIS A 605 -9.80 -23.30 -14.09
CA HIS A 605 -9.64 -23.47 -15.54
C HIS A 605 -8.94 -22.26 -16.14
N SER A 606 -8.20 -22.42 -17.24
CA SER A 606 -7.58 -21.29 -17.96
C SER A 606 -7.96 -21.36 -19.45
N VAL A 607 -7.94 -20.21 -20.12
CA VAL A 607 -8.21 -20.10 -21.56
C VAL A 607 -6.98 -20.52 -22.38
N GLU A 608 -5.78 -20.26 -21.84
CA GLU A 608 -4.50 -20.43 -22.56
C GLU A 608 -3.51 -21.36 -21.84
N ASP A 609 -3.64 -21.52 -20.52
CA ASP A 609 -2.78 -22.38 -19.70
C ASP A 609 -3.45 -23.72 -19.34
N SER A 610 -2.68 -24.64 -18.74
CA SER A 610 -3.26 -25.86 -18.15
C SER A 610 -4.07 -25.55 -16.88
N PRO A 611 -5.19 -26.26 -16.63
CA PRO A 611 -5.98 -26.06 -15.42
C PRO A 611 -5.16 -26.38 -14.17
N THR A 612 -5.33 -25.58 -13.11
CA THR A 612 -4.61 -25.72 -11.85
C THR A 612 -5.53 -26.23 -10.75
N THR A 613 -5.18 -27.36 -10.15
CA THR A 613 -5.99 -28.03 -9.13
C THR A 613 -5.36 -27.93 -7.75
N TRP A 614 -6.17 -27.62 -6.75
CA TRP A 614 -5.81 -27.49 -5.34
C TRP A 614 -6.65 -28.44 -4.49
N GLN A 615 -6.00 -29.23 -3.65
CA GLN A 615 -6.65 -30.10 -2.68
C GLN A 615 -6.48 -29.52 -1.28
N CYS A 616 -7.60 -29.32 -0.58
CA CYS A 616 -7.66 -28.75 0.76
C CYS A 616 -8.39 -29.70 1.70
N TYR A 617 -7.87 -29.87 2.91
CA TYR A 617 -8.44 -30.70 3.96
C TYR A 617 -8.67 -29.86 5.22
N PHE A 618 -9.86 -29.99 5.81
CA PHE A 618 -10.31 -29.17 6.94
C PHE A 618 -10.71 -30.03 8.15
N LEU A 619 -10.48 -29.52 9.36
CA LEU A 619 -10.98 -30.10 10.61
C LEU A 619 -12.53 -30.02 10.70
N ASP A 620 -13.11 -30.57 11.77
CA ASP A 620 -14.55 -30.50 12.01
C ASP A 620 -15.04 -29.06 12.23
N ASP A 621 -14.27 -28.28 12.99
CA ASP A 621 -14.53 -26.88 13.37
C ASP A 621 -14.37 -25.84 12.25
N GLY A 622 -13.61 -26.15 11.19
CA GLY A 622 -13.34 -25.23 10.08
C GLY A 622 -11.87 -24.99 9.78
N HIS A 623 -10.93 -25.29 10.68
CA HIS A 623 -9.50 -24.99 10.45
C HIS A 623 -8.93 -25.77 9.28
N LEU A 624 -8.00 -25.15 8.54
CA LEU A 624 -7.30 -25.79 7.42
C LEU A 624 -6.21 -26.72 7.97
N ALA A 625 -6.40 -28.03 7.82
CA ALA A 625 -5.44 -29.04 8.24
C ALA A 625 -4.32 -29.25 7.21
N SER A 626 -4.64 -29.17 5.91
CA SER A 626 -3.66 -29.34 4.83
C SER A 626 -4.13 -28.68 3.52
N ARG A 627 -3.18 -28.13 2.74
CA ARG A 627 -3.40 -27.60 1.39
C ARG A 627 -2.21 -27.93 0.48
N VAL A 628 -2.50 -28.44 -0.71
CA VAL A 628 -1.50 -28.77 -1.74
C VAL A 628 -2.02 -28.43 -3.12
N GLN A 629 -1.14 -27.95 -4.00
CA GLN A 629 -1.42 -27.85 -5.44
C GLN A 629 -1.03 -29.18 -6.09
N VAL A 630 -1.93 -29.79 -6.87
CA VAL A 630 -1.66 -31.06 -7.54
C VAL A 630 -0.46 -30.91 -8.48
N GLY A 631 0.55 -31.76 -8.31
CA GLY A 631 1.82 -31.69 -9.03
C GLY A 631 2.90 -30.81 -8.39
N SER A 632 2.62 -30.13 -7.27
CA SER A 632 3.63 -29.39 -6.50
C SER A 632 4.38 -30.31 -5.52
N PRO A 633 5.72 -30.21 -5.40
CA PRO A 633 6.51 -30.95 -4.40
C PRO A 633 6.43 -30.34 -2.98
N VAL A 634 5.49 -29.42 -2.75
CA VAL A 634 5.34 -28.64 -1.52
C VAL A 634 3.90 -28.71 -1.02
N THR A 635 3.73 -29.08 0.26
CA THR A 635 2.45 -29.16 0.96
C THR A 635 2.44 -28.23 2.16
N MET A 636 1.37 -27.46 2.33
CA MET A 636 1.09 -26.71 3.57
C MET A 636 0.35 -27.64 4.52
N ARG A 637 0.84 -27.82 5.74
CA ARG A 637 0.22 -28.72 6.74
C ARG A 637 0.20 -28.11 8.14
N LEU A 638 -0.83 -28.45 8.89
CA LEU A 638 -0.98 -28.12 10.29
C LEU A 638 -0.06 -29.03 11.14
N LEU A 639 0.74 -28.45 12.04
CA LEU A 639 1.67 -29.23 12.88
C LEU A 639 1.07 -29.68 14.22
N ARG A 640 0.07 -28.97 14.73
CA ARG A 640 -0.60 -29.21 16.03
C ARG A 640 -2.05 -28.80 15.91
N LEU A 641 -2.94 -29.49 16.62
CA LEU A 641 -4.36 -29.11 16.66
C LEU A 641 -4.54 -27.72 17.31
N PRO A 642 -5.54 -26.95 16.87
CA PRO A 642 -5.90 -25.70 17.52
C PRO A 642 -6.32 -25.97 18.97
N SER A 643 -5.94 -25.09 19.90
CA SER A 643 -6.44 -25.15 21.27
C SER A 643 -7.96 -24.97 21.24
N GLN A 644 -8.73 -25.91 21.80
CA GLN A 644 -10.17 -25.73 21.94
C GLN A 644 -10.45 -24.42 22.70
N PRO A 645 -11.39 -23.58 22.22
CA PRO A 645 -11.80 -22.42 22.99
C PRO A 645 -12.43 -22.92 24.28
N GLU A 646 -11.87 -22.52 25.43
CA GLU A 646 -12.49 -22.75 26.73
C GLU A 646 -13.94 -22.28 26.67
N GLN A 647 -14.88 -23.11 27.14
CA GLN A 647 -16.30 -22.76 27.15
C GLN A 647 -16.46 -21.40 27.82
N GLY A 648 -16.88 -20.40 27.03
CA GLY A 648 -16.83 -19.01 27.44
C GLY A 648 -17.71 -18.78 28.67
N PHE A 649 -17.08 -18.61 29.83
CA PHE A 649 -17.68 -17.83 30.89
C PHE A 649 -17.98 -16.44 30.35
N GLU A 650 -19.18 -15.91 30.63
CA GLU A 650 -19.47 -14.51 30.38
C GLU A 650 -18.38 -13.67 31.05
N LYS A 651 -17.60 -12.92 30.26
CA LYS A 651 -16.61 -11.99 30.79
C LYS A 651 -17.35 -10.80 31.39
N ILE A 652 -17.74 -10.95 32.65
CA ILE A 652 -18.22 -9.85 33.49
C ILE A 652 -17.17 -8.73 33.43
N PRO A 653 -17.54 -7.48 33.11
CA PRO A 653 -16.62 -6.37 33.14
C PRO A 653 -15.96 -6.24 34.51
N LEU A 654 -14.62 -6.28 34.54
CA LEU A 654 -13.86 -6.28 35.79
C LEU A 654 -13.76 -4.85 36.36
N VAL A 655 -14.78 -4.43 37.11
CA VAL A 655 -14.80 -3.14 37.81
C VAL A 655 -13.95 -3.22 39.08
N TRP A 656 -12.63 -3.33 38.89
CA TRP A 656 -11.63 -3.49 39.96
C TRP A 656 -11.55 -2.31 40.92
N GLU A 657 -12.13 -1.17 40.55
CA GLU A 657 -12.20 0.06 41.35
C GLU A 657 -13.27 -0.05 42.46
N ASP A 658 -14.34 -0.82 42.22
CA ASP A 658 -15.41 -1.10 43.19
C ASP A 658 -15.16 -2.40 43.98
N ASP A 659 -14.32 -3.31 43.46
CA ASP A 659 -13.92 -4.52 44.17
C ASP A 659 -12.86 -4.21 45.24
N MET A 660 -13.27 -4.26 46.51
CA MET A 660 -12.42 -3.93 47.65
C MET A 660 -11.16 -4.82 47.77
N GLN A 661 -11.22 -6.07 47.30
CA GLN A 661 -10.10 -7.00 47.37
C GLN A 661 -9.07 -6.72 46.26
N MET A 662 -9.52 -6.49 45.02
CA MET A 662 -8.62 -6.12 43.93
C MET A 662 -8.09 -4.69 44.06
N HIS A 663 -8.88 -3.76 44.60
CA HIS A 663 -8.37 -2.44 44.94
C HIS A 663 -7.25 -2.53 45.99
N SER A 664 -7.38 -3.39 47.02
CA SER A 664 -6.28 -3.67 47.96
C SER A 664 -5.04 -4.22 47.25
N GLN A 665 -5.20 -5.25 46.42
CA GLN A 665 -4.08 -5.85 45.67
C GLN A 665 -3.38 -4.84 44.74
N PHE A 666 -4.13 -3.93 44.12
CA PHE A 666 -3.58 -2.83 43.33
C PHE A 666 -2.78 -1.85 44.21
N LEU A 667 -3.31 -1.46 45.37
CA LEU A 667 -2.61 -0.59 46.32
C LEU A 667 -1.31 -1.23 46.81
N ASP A 668 -1.35 -2.52 47.18
CA ASP A 668 -0.19 -3.30 47.62
C ASP A 668 0.88 -3.35 46.53
N ARG A 669 0.52 -3.74 45.29
CA ARG A 669 1.46 -3.82 44.16
C ARG A 669 2.04 -2.46 43.76
N LYS A 670 1.24 -1.40 43.86
CA LYS A 670 1.68 -0.01 43.61
C LYS A 670 2.72 0.43 44.65
N ASP A 671 2.55 0.07 45.92
CA ASP A 671 3.48 0.46 46.97
C ASP A 671 4.74 -0.44 47.01
N GLU A 672 4.62 -1.71 46.62
CA GLU A 672 5.76 -2.60 46.30
C GLU A 672 6.64 -1.99 45.19
N LEU A 673 6.07 -1.60 44.05
CA LEU A 673 6.80 -0.97 42.94
C LEU A 673 7.50 0.34 43.35
N LYS A 674 6.91 1.13 44.25
CA LYS A 674 7.57 2.32 44.83
C LYS A 674 8.73 1.95 45.76
N ALA A 675 8.59 0.88 46.55
CA ALA A 675 9.64 0.40 47.42
C ALA A 675 10.84 -0.11 46.59
N ASP A 676 10.57 -0.88 45.54
CA ASP A 676 11.58 -1.36 44.58
C ASP A 676 12.31 -0.19 43.90
N HIS A 677 11.57 0.80 43.37
CA HIS A 677 12.17 1.99 42.77
C HIS A 677 13.03 2.78 43.78
N THR A 678 12.57 2.91 45.02
CA THR A 678 13.33 3.57 46.10
C THR A 678 14.58 2.77 46.49
N SER A 679 14.51 1.44 46.47
CA SER A 679 15.64 0.54 46.73
C SER A 679 16.68 0.62 45.61
N TYR A 680 16.23 0.59 44.36
CA TYR A 680 17.07 0.77 43.17
C TYR A 680 17.85 2.09 43.21
N LEU A 681 17.19 3.21 43.54
CA LEU A 681 17.86 4.52 43.69
C LEU A 681 18.81 4.61 44.89
N LYS A 682 18.65 3.77 45.92
CA LYS A 682 19.62 3.65 47.03
C LYS A 682 20.84 2.82 46.65
N GLN A 683 20.64 1.76 45.85
CA GLN A 683 21.70 0.86 45.40
C GLN A 683 22.54 1.46 44.27
N ASN A 684 21.99 2.42 43.52
CA ASN A 684 22.66 3.12 42.42
C ASN A 684 22.83 4.63 42.75
N PRO A 685 23.64 5.00 43.75
CA PRO A 685 23.82 6.40 44.15
C PRO A 685 24.39 7.26 43.02
N ASP A 686 25.15 6.65 42.10
CA ASP A 686 25.75 7.32 40.95
C ASP A 686 24.68 7.89 39.99
N ILE A 687 23.54 7.20 39.82
CA ILE A 687 22.40 7.71 39.03
C ILE A 687 21.81 8.95 39.70
N ARG A 688 21.70 8.95 41.03
CA ARG A 688 21.20 10.10 41.80
C ARG A 688 22.17 11.28 41.74
N ALA A 689 23.48 11.03 41.81
CA ALA A 689 24.50 12.06 41.62
C ALA A 689 24.45 12.65 40.20
N LEU A 690 24.41 11.80 39.19
CA LEU A 690 24.33 12.20 37.78
C LEU A 690 23.09 13.06 37.46
N ILE A 691 21.91 12.69 37.98
CA ILE A 691 20.69 13.50 37.83
C ILE A 691 20.77 14.80 38.64
N SER A 692 21.37 14.79 39.83
CA SER A 692 21.56 15.98 40.66
C SER A 692 22.47 16.99 39.96
N ASP A 693 23.60 16.53 39.41
CA ASP A 693 24.53 17.36 38.66
C ASP A 693 23.86 17.91 37.39
N PHE A 694 23.12 17.08 36.64
CA PHE A 694 22.33 17.53 35.49
C PHE A 694 21.39 18.69 35.86
N LEU A 695 20.59 18.52 36.92
CA LEU A 695 19.66 19.55 37.38
C LEU A 695 20.38 20.82 37.84
N GLN A 696 21.55 20.70 38.49
CA GLN A 696 22.37 21.84 38.87
C GLN A 696 22.92 22.58 37.66
N PHE A 697 23.41 21.86 36.64
CA PHE A 697 23.85 22.45 35.37
C PHE A 697 22.70 23.12 34.62
N LEU A 698 21.51 22.52 34.63
CA LEU A 698 20.30 23.09 34.02
C LEU A 698 19.89 24.41 34.68
N LEU A 699 19.85 24.45 36.02
CA LEU A 699 19.49 25.63 36.79
C LEU A 699 20.53 26.77 36.71
N LEU A 700 21.81 26.42 36.57
CA LEU A 700 22.90 27.39 36.40
C LEU A 700 22.96 27.97 34.97
N ARG A 701 22.83 27.13 33.94
CA ARG A 701 22.97 27.56 32.54
C ARG A 701 21.68 28.11 31.94
N LYS A 702 20.51 27.69 32.44
CA LYS A 702 19.17 28.06 31.95
C LYS A 702 19.08 28.04 30.41
N PRO A 703 19.40 26.91 29.76
CA PRO A 703 19.40 26.81 28.31
C PRO A 703 17.98 27.01 27.76
N ASP A 704 17.87 27.71 26.63
CA ASP A 704 16.58 27.94 25.95
C ASP A 704 15.94 26.62 25.45
N ASP A 705 16.78 25.61 25.16
CA ASP A 705 16.35 24.23 24.87
C ASP A 705 16.89 23.27 25.94
N VAL A 706 16.00 22.93 26.88
CA VAL A 706 16.25 21.97 27.97
C VAL A 706 16.48 20.55 27.46
N PHE A 707 15.82 20.14 26.37
CA PHE A 707 15.86 18.76 25.87
C PHE A 707 17.13 18.50 25.06
N GLN A 708 17.54 19.45 24.22
CA GLN A 708 18.83 19.39 23.54
C GLN A 708 19.98 19.43 24.56
N PHE A 709 19.88 20.28 25.58
CA PHE A 709 20.85 20.32 26.67
C PHE A 709 20.90 19.00 27.46
N ALA A 710 19.76 18.37 27.74
CA ALA A 710 19.70 17.05 28.36
C ALA A 710 20.38 15.99 27.49
N ARG A 711 20.05 15.93 26.19
CA ARG A 711 20.67 14.98 25.25
C ARG A 711 22.19 15.11 25.26
N ASP A 712 22.70 16.33 25.13
CA ASP A 712 24.14 16.58 25.04
C ASP A 712 24.86 16.37 26.38
N TYR A 713 24.17 16.56 27.52
CA TYR A 713 24.69 16.24 28.85
C TYR A 713 24.79 14.73 29.08
N PHE A 714 23.77 13.95 28.68
CA PHE A 714 23.75 12.50 28.92
C PHE A 714 24.48 11.68 27.85
N LEU A 715 24.71 12.23 26.65
CA LEU A 715 25.40 11.56 25.54
C LEU A 715 26.75 10.91 25.90
N PRO A 716 27.65 11.54 26.69
CA PRO A 716 28.94 10.94 27.06
C PRO A 716 28.83 9.71 27.97
N PHE A 717 27.68 9.52 28.64
CA PHE A 717 27.43 8.38 29.52
C PHE A 717 26.88 7.15 28.77
N ALA A 718 26.52 7.31 27.49
CA ALA A 718 26.04 6.23 26.63
C ALA A 718 27.18 5.30 26.19
N SER A 719 27.58 4.38 27.07
CA SER A 719 28.59 3.36 26.79
C SER A 719 28.05 2.21 25.93
N HIS A 720 28.88 1.66 25.05
CA HIS A 720 28.52 0.63 24.07
C HIS A 720 28.06 -0.73 24.68
N ARG A 721 27.17 -1.44 23.96
CA ARG A 721 26.69 -2.82 24.27
C ARG A 721 27.85 -3.80 24.54
N PRO A 722 27.70 -4.71 25.52
CA PRO A 722 27.39 -6.12 25.21
C PRO A 722 26.55 -6.82 26.32
N PRO A 723 26.34 -8.16 26.29
CA PRO A 723 25.86 -9.03 25.20
C PRO A 723 24.47 -9.62 25.55
N GLU A 724 24.00 -10.63 24.81
CA GLU A 724 22.75 -11.37 25.09
C GLU A 724 22.70 -11.94 26.52
N SER A 725 21.55 -11.84 27.18
CA SER A 725 21.27 -12.55 28.43
C SER A 725 20.00 -13.39 28.31
N THR A 726 20.19 -14.71 28.34
CA THR A 726 19.13 -15.70 28.51
C THR A 726 18.36 -15.46 29.82
N LEU A 727 17.11 -15.01 29.75
CA LEU A 727 16.18 -15.11 30.87
C LEU A 727 15.42 -16.44 30.78
N LYS A 728 15.89 -17.41 31.58
CA LYS A 728 15.11 -18.61 31.89
C LYS A 728 13.83 -18.17 32.60
N ALA A 729 12.67 -18.61 32.10
CA ALA A 729 11.44 -18.56 32.88
C ALA A 729 11.58 -19.50 34.08
N SER A 730 11.83 -18.94 35.27
CA SER A 730 11.68 -19.66 36.53
C SER A 730 10.20 -19.71 36.89
N SER A 731 9.67 -20.92 36.97
CA SER A 731 8.34 -21.24 37.49
C SER A 731 8.11 -20.70 38.90
N LEU A 732 6.95 -20.07 39.11
CA LEU A 732 6.09 -20.25 40.28
C LEU A 732 4.66 -19.84 39.91
#